data_AF-A0A940SVY7-F1
#
_entry.id   AF-A0A940SVY7-F1
#
_cell.length_a   1.000
_cell.length_b   1.000
_cell.length_c   1.000
_cell.angle_alpha   90.00
_cell.angle_beta   90.00
_cell.angle_gamma   90.00
#
_symmetry.space_group_name_H-M   'P 1'
#
loop_
_entity.id
_entity.type
_entity.pdbx_description
1 polymer ?
#
loop_
_entity_poly.entity_id
_entity_poly.type
_entity_poly.pdbx_seq_one_letter_code
_entity_poly.pdbx_strand_id
1 'polypeptide(L)'
;MVGGKAKEESGYALIYALGAIILASVIVGAIFLFAMRAFSQVDRVDKFKQSKDVSDYAMQKGTQKIKEVLEDKLSITIAEGKLGNDETVLKGLVSQWVLPEMFEGIKDANIGAEKQFSYEIFYDSTKNKVLKIDPYKLDEGTGAFGWTKDSYKIGDSRTNSQLIFPLTVEVTEKRRDAVTKTKVTANFIYEVQWEQVDVDQTIQGIDTWRNVFYSYYLNESGQYLSADEWLKKMDQLYRFQAGTEKNFDYGSYSSQTSPLYGDLTEQIVDITDGSPLDFTTGDKKIGNLRFAGSFLVEYGPKMKGIGGSQLQTGNVLSLRNSTENPQLVSFIQLDAVKAATGTLIELPVPKSNLILDVKDFQTNNLLINSTFSEASGKSSQGVLFSKGQIQVTNQLEANNFSFAQYATNAVVQDPKGTNWNEFLTGAMVLSGGSLYAGPVNQNGINSSITDSRKIEVTGNFLLTNVLMKNEGGHLEFSYFNGNQPERPSSLTLEGSKTILSVKGLSFIDSVKTTRRKSYSEYPKDFSGKKDSELFTSFYDDETAWNQIVLKSGAKMELGYAGVEPFHLEVAKNSYLSLKVLPENLLFDSRFIEEAVSKGHLKGKVILEPYSQKDSEELRNDLEKKGINVTQVEELSKAKETGIADGQVVIVKPTNTGNKGSSQVINRTFDYVENLVY
;
A
#
# COMPACT_ATOMS: atom_id res chain seq x y z
N MET A 1 3.60 -35.69 66.86
CA MET A 1 3.46 -34.60 65.89
C MET A 1 3.28 -35.21 64.51
N VAL A 2 2.02 -35.40 64.12
CA VAL A 2 1.60 -35.78 62.78
C VAL A 2 0.91 -34.55 62.21
N GLY A 3 1.33 -34.08 61.05
CA GLY A 3 0.66 -32.96 60.37
C GLY A 3 1.62 -32.10 59.57
N GLY A 4 1.71 -32.35 58.27
CA GLY A 4 2.44 -31.47 57.37
C GLY A 4 2.32 -31.87 55.89
N LYS A 5 2.49 -33.16 55.56
CA LYS A 5 2.58 -33.58 54.15
C LYS A 5 1.29 -34.12 53.52
N ALA A 6 0.29 -34.54 54.30
CA ALA A 6 -0.96 -35.10 53.74
C ALA A 6 -2.02 -34.06 53.35
N LYS A 7 -1.81 -32.76 53.63
CA LYS A 7 -2.81 -31.70 53.35
C LYS A 7 -2.67 -31.08 51.95
N GLU A 8 -1.49 -31.13 51.33
CA GLU A 8 -1.28 -30.52 50.00
C GLU A 8 -1.76 -31.42 48.86
N GLU A 9 -1.55 -32.74 48.92
CA GLU A 9 -2.06 -33.68 47.90
C GLU A 9 -3.60 -33.78 47.89
N SER A 10 -4.24 -33.66 49.06
CA SER A 10 -5.71 -33.61 49.14
C SER A 10 -6.30 -32.33 48.54
N GLY A 11 -5.56 -31.23 48.55
CA GLY A 11 -6.00 -29.95 47.98
C GLY A 11 -6.02 -29.96 46.46
N TYR A 12 -4.98 -30.51 45.83
CA TYR A 12 -4.93 -30.65 44.37
C TYR A 12 -5.93 -31.69 43.85
N ALA A 13 -6.12 -32.81 44.55
CA ALA A 13 -7.14 -33.79 44.19
C ALA A 13 -8.56 -33.21 44.25
N LEU A 14 -8.83 -32.33 45.23
CA LEU A 14 -10.11 -31.64 45.34
C LEU A 14 -10.32 -30.66 44.16
N ILE A 15 -9.29 -29.95 43.72
CA ILE A 15 -9.35 -29.03 42.58
C ILE A 15 -9.58 -29.79 41.26
N TYR A 16 -8.90 -30.91 41.04
CA TYR A 16 -9.15 -31.76 39.86
C TYR A 16 -10.55 -32.37 39.87
N ALA A 17 -11.04 -32.82 41.04
CA ALA A 17 -12.41 -33.30 41.19
C ALA A 17 -13.43 -32.18 40.94
N LEU A 18 -13.18 -30.96 41.44
CA LEU A 18 -14.04 -29.80 41.17
C LEU A 18 -14.03 -29.45 39.67
N GLY A 19 -12.85 -29.47 39.03
CA GLY A 19 -12.70 -29.24 37.60
C GLY A 19 -13.42 -30.28 36.75
N ALA A 20 -13.35 -31.56 37.13
CA ALA A 20 -14.10 -32.64 36.48
C ALA A 20 -15.61 -32.51 36.67
N ILE A 21 -16.08 -32.09 37.87
CA ILE A 21 -17.49 -31.83 38.15
C ILE A 21 -17.99 -30.64 37.32
N ILE A 22 -17.21 -29.56 37.20
CA ILE A 22 -17.56 -28.40 36.38
C ILE A 22 -17.62 -28.83 34.91
N LEU A 23 -16.63 -29.58 34.41
CA LEU A 23 -16.61 -30.08 33.03
C LEU A 23 -17.81 -30.99 32.74
N ALA A 24 -18.11 -31.92 33.65
CA ALA A 24 -19.29 -32.78 33.54
C ALA A 24 -20.59 -31.97 33.58
N SER A 25 -20.67 -30.93 34.40
CA SER A 25 -21.83 -30.04 34.48
C SER A 25 -22.00 -29.20 33.21
N VAL A 26 -20.90 -28.78 32.58
CA VAL A 26 -20.92 -28.10 31.26
C VAL A 26 -21.35 -29.05 30.16
N ILE A 27 -20.86 -30.29 30.16
CA ILE A 27 -21.27 -31.32 29.19
C ILE A 27 -22.75 -31.67 29.36
N VAL A 28 -23.21 -31.88 30.60
CA VAL A 28 -24.63 -32.13 30.90
C VAL A 28 -25.48 -30.91 30.54
N GLY A 29 -25.02 -29.69 30.82
CA GLY A 29 -25.69 -28.46 30.41
C GLY A 29 -25.78 -28.31 28.89
N ALA A 30 -24.72 -28.67 28.15
CA ALA A 30 -24.71 -28.68 26.69
C ALA A 30 -25.67 -29.73 26.12
N ILE A 31 -25.68 -30.94 26.69
CA ILE A 31 -26.64 -32.00 26.33
C ILE A 31 -28.07 -31.56 26.64
N PHE A 32 -28.31 -30.88 27.77
CA PHE A 32 -29.64 -30.39 28.15
C PHE A 32 -30.10 -29.23 27.25
N LEU A 33 -29.20 -28.33 26.85
CA LEU A 33 -29.49 -27.29 25.87
C LEU A 33 -29.75 -27.87 24.47
N PHE A 34 -29.02 -28.91 24.09
CA PHE A 34 -29.23 -29.65 22.84
C PHE A 34 -30.56 -30.40 22.85
N ALA A 35 -30.87 -31.06 23.97
CA ALA A 35 -32.14 -31.75 24.19
C ALA A 35 -33.32 -30.77 24.27
N MET A 36 -33.18 -29.62 24.92
CA MET A 36 -34.22 -28.57 24.93
C MET A 36 -34.43 -27.97 23.54
N ARG A 37 -33.36 -27.74 22.76
CA ARG A 37 -33.49 -27.32 21.35
C ARG A 37 -34.21 -28.38 20.51
N ALA A 38 -33.85 -29.65 20.67
CA ALA A 38 -34.51 -30.77 19.99
C ALA A 38 -35.98 -30.89 20.41
N PHE A 39 -36.29 -30.80 21.70
CA PHE A 39 -37.65 -30.87 22.25
C PHE A 39 -38.50 -29.67 21.83
N SER A 40 -37.92 -28.46 21.82
CA SER A 40 -38.57 -27.23 21.32
C SER A 40 -38.88 -27.29 19.82
N GLN A 41 -38.02 -27.91 19.02
CA GLN A 41 -38.26 -28.09 17.59
C GLN A 41 -39.32 -29.17 17.33
N VAL A 42 -39.28 -30.29 18.05
CA VAL A 42 -40.30 -31.36 17.96
C VAL A 42 -41.69 -30.85 18.36
N ASP A 43 -41.78 -30.12 19.47
CA ASP A 43 -43.05 -29.55 19.97
C ASP A 43 -43.60 -28.41 19.08
N ARG A 44 -42.77 -27.82 18.22
CA ARG A 44 -43.18 -26.83 17.21
C ARG A 44 -43.68 -27.50 15.92
N VAL A 45 -43.04 -28.59 15.50
CA VAL A 45 -43.41 -29.38 14.32
C VAL A 45 -44.73 -30.14 14.53
N ASP A 46 -44.98 -30.62 15.75
CA ASP A 46 -46.23 -31.28 16.13
C ASP A 46 -47.41 -30.31 16.32
N LYS A 47 -47.19 -28.99 16.23
CA LYS A 47 -48.24 -27.97 16.33
C LYS A 47 -48.65 -27.37 14.99
N PHE A 48 -48.03 -27.78 13.89
CA PHE A 48 -48.39 -27.27 12.56
C PHE A 48 -49.82 -27.62 12.19
N LYS A 49 -50.55 -26.62 11.68
CA LYS A 49 -51.95 -26.74 11.24
C LYS A 49 -52.15 -26.43 9.77
N GLN A 50 -51.17 -25.79 9.11
CA GLN A 50 -51.25 -25.37 7.72
C GLN A 50 -50.06 -25.93 6.92
N SER A 51 -50.30 -26.26 5.65
CA SER A 51 -49.24 -26.68 4.73
C SER A 51 -48.16 -25.62 4.57
N LYS A 52 -48.53 -24.33 4.66
CA LYS A 52 -47.60 -23.19 4.64
C LYS A 52 -46.53 -23.27 5.74
N ASP A 53 -46.93 -23.55 6.99
CA ASP A 53 -46.00 -23.63 8.12
C ASP A 53 -44.98 -24.78 7.91
N VAL A 54 -45.46 -25.89 7.34
CA VAL A 54 -44.63 -27.05 6.98
C VAL A 54 -43.67 -26.70 5.85
N SER A 55 -44.14 -25.99 4.82
CA SER A 55 -43.32 -25.52 3.71
C SER A 55 -42.20 -24.59 4.17
N ASP A 56 -42.51 -23.63 5.05
CA ASP A 56 -41.53 -22.68 5.59
C ASP A 56 -40.48 -23.38 6.45
N TYR A 57 -40.90 -24.35 7.28
CA TYR A 57 -40.01 -25.18 8.08
C TYR A 57 -39.08 -26.04 7.22
N ALA A 58 -39.63 -26.72 6.21
CA ALA A 58 -38.85 -27.51 5.27
C ALA A 58 -37.88 -26.64 4.46
N MET A 59 -38.32 -25.46 4.00
CA MET A 59 -37.46 -24.51 3.29
C MET A 59 -36.27 -24.08 4.17
N GLN A 60 -36.51 -23.76 5.45
CA GLN A 60 -35.43 -23.44 6.40
C GLN A 60 -34.43 -24.59 6.57
N LYS A 61 -34.90 -25.84 6.63
CA LYS A 61 -34.00 -27.01 6.66
C LYS A 61 -33.15 -27.11 5.39
N GLY A 62 -33.75 -26.88 4.23
CA GLY A 62 -33.05 -26.89 2.95
C GLY A 62 -31.98 -25.80 2.85
N THR A 63 -32.31 -24.56 3.22
CA THR A 63 -31.36 -23.43 3.18
C THR A 63 -30.23 -23.62 4.18
N GLN A 64 -30.54 -24.09 5.40
CA GLN A 64 -29.54 -24.37 6.43
C GLN A 64 -28.54 -25.43 5.95
N LYS A 65 -29.01 -26.49 5.29
CA LYS A 65 -28.12 -27.53 4.77
C LYS A 65 -27.13 -26.98 3.75
N ILE A 66 -27.58 -26.11 2.84
CA ILE A 66 -26.71 -25.44 1.86
C ILE A 66 -25.69 -24.57 2.58
N LYS A 67 -26.14 -23.74 3.54
CA LYS A 67 -25.30 -22.83 4.30
C LYS A 67 -24.17 -23.56 5.02
N GLU A 68 -24.48 -24.62 5.76
CA GLU A 68 -23.48 -25.42 6.49
C GLU A 68 -22.39 -25.96 5.56
N VAL A 69 -22.76 -26.38 4.35
CA VAL A 69 -21.82 -26.95 3.37
C VAL A 69 -20.98 -25.86 2.74
N LEU A 70 -21.56 -24.71 2.41
CA LEU A 70 -20.81 -23.57 1.91
C LEU A 70 -19.82 -23.07 2.94
N GLU A 71 -20.21 -22.94 4.20
CA GLU A 71 -19.31 -22.49 5.28
C GLU A 71 -18.14 -23.48 5.48
N ASP A 72 -18.40 -24.80 5.49
CA ASP A 72 -17.35 -25.83 5.53
C ASP A 72 -16.40 -25.73 4.33
N LYS A 73 -16.96 -25.74 3.10
CA LYS A 73 -16.15 -25.80 1.88
C LYS A 73 -15.42 -24.51 1.56
N LEU A 74 -16.02 -23.35 1.82
CA LEU A 74 -15.35 -22.06 1.67
C LEU A 74 -14.16 -21.99 2.63
N SER A 75 -14.31 -22.40 3.89
CA SER A 75 -13.20 -22.36 4.86
C SER A 75 -11.99 -23.20 4.43
N ILE A 76 -12.23 -24.42 3.90
CA ILE A 76 -11.18 -25.32 3.42
C ILE A 76 -10.56 -24.80 2.12
N THR A 77 -11.39 -24.37 1.17
CA THR A 77 -10.93 -23.98 -0.17
C THR A 77 -10.17 -22.64 -0.15
N ILE A 78 -10.50 -21.75 0.80
CA ILE A 78 -9.71 -20.55 1.10
C ILE A 78 -8.32 -20.95 1.59
N ALA A 79 -8.23 -21.90 2.53
CA ALA A 79 -6.95 -22.41 3.01
C ALA A 79 -6.10 -23.05 1.89
N GLU A 80 -6.75 -23.72 0.93
CA GLU A 80 -6.10 -24.34 -0.23
C GLU A 80 -5.81 -23.37 -1.40
N GLY A 81 -6.25 -22.11 -1.34
CA GLY A 81 -5.89 -21.11 -2.33
C GLY A 81 -6.59 -21.19 -3.68
N LYS A 82 -7.74 -21.86 -3.78
CA LYS A 82 -8.40 -22.16 -5.06
C LYS A 82 -9.59 -21.26 -5.40
N LEU A 83 -9.84 -20.21 -4.62
CA LEU A 83 -11.00 -19.33 -4.80
C LEU A 83 -10.59 -17.99 -5.41
N GLY A 84 -11.22 -17.64 -6.54
CA GLY A 84 -11.24 -16.30 -7.13
C GLY A 84 -12.69 -15.82 -7.31
N ASN A 85 -12.90 -14.60 -7.83
CA ASN A 85 -14.25 -14.06 -8.08
C ASN A 85 -14.80 -14.39 -9.48
N ASP A 86 -14.15 -15.31 -10.20
CA ASP A 86 -14.61 -15.75 -11.51
C ASP A 86 -15.92 -16.54 -11.36
N GLU A 87 -16.98 -16.06 -11.98
CA GLU A 87 -18.32 -16.65 -11.89
C GLU A 87 -18.36 -18.10 -12.38
N THR A 88 -17.52 -18.44 -13.38
CA THR A 88 -17.45 -19.78 -13.97
C THR A 88 -16.77 -20.75 -13.01
N VAL A 89 -15.65 -20.32 -12.42
CA VAL A 89 -14.91 -21.12 -11.41
C VAL A 89 -15.78 -21.35 -10.18
N LEU A 90 -16.38 -20.29 -9.64
CA LEU A 90 -17.28 -20.36 -8.49
C LEU A 90 -18.49 -21.24 -8.77
N LYS A 91 -19.11 -21.12 -9.94
CA LYS A 91 -20.22 -21.98 -10.34
C LYS A 91 -19.78 -23.44 -10.42
N GLY A 92 -18.60 -23.73 -10.95
CA GLY A 92 -18.02 -25.07 -10.99
C GLY A 92 -17.82 -25.66 -9.60
N LEU A 93 -17.19 -24.92 -8.68
CA LEU A 93 -16.94 -25.33 -7.30
C LEU A 93 -18.24 -25.56 -6.53
N VAL A 94 -19.16 -24.59 -6.57
CA VAL A 94 -20.45 -24.67 -5.87
C VAL A 94 -21.28 -25.85 -6.36
N SER A 95 -21.26 -26.14 -7.66
CA SER A 95 -21.96 -27.29 -8.23
C SER A 95 -21.33 -28.64 -7.83
N GLN A 96 -20.07 -28.65 -7.38
CA GLN A 96 -19.42 -29.83 -6.81
C GLN A 96 -19.66 -29.96 -5.30
N TRP A 97 -19.85 -28.84 -4.60
CA TRP A 97 -20.03 -28.81 -3.15
C TRP A 97 -21.47 -29.12 -2.74
N VAL A 98 -22.43 -28.54 -3.43
CA VAL A 98 -23.86 -28.69 -3.15
C VAL A 98 -24.46 -29.62 -4.18
N LEU A 99 -24.72 -30.86 -3.77
CA LEU A 99 -25.15 -31.95 -4.61
C LEU A 99 -26.62 -32.35 -4.31
N PRO A 100 -27.42 -32.76 -5.31
CA PRO A 100 -28.81 -33.20 -5.12
C PRO A 100 -28.98 -34.29 -4.05
N GLU A 101 -28.03 -35.22 -3.97
CA GLU A 101 -28.06 -36.38 -3.07
C GLU A 101 -28.08 -35.95 -1.58
N MET A 102 -27.62 -34.74 -1.28
CA MET A 102 -27.59 -34.18 0.08
C MET A 102 -28.99 -33.90 0.63
N PHE A 103 -30.00 -33.84 -0.24
CA PHE A 103 -31.39 -33.55 0.10
C PHE A 103 -32.27 -34.80 0.18
N GLU A 104 -31.81 -35.95 -0.31
CA GLU A 104 -32.58 -37.21 -0.34
C GLU A 104 -33.01 -37.71 1.06
N GLY A 105 -32.28 -37.29 2.10
CA GLY A 105 -32.56 -37.59 3.51
C GLY A 105 -33.39 -36.53 4.24
N ILE A 106 -33.72 -35.40 3.61
CA ILE A 106 -34.43 -34.28 4.26
C ILE A 106 -35.93 -34.40 3.97
N LYS A 107 -36.55 -35.38 4.62
CA LYS A 107 -37.98 -35.64 4.58
C LYS A 107 -38.46 -36.08 5.94
N ASP A 108 -39.61 -35.56 6.37
CA ASP A 108 -40.31 -36.07 7.54
C ASP A 108 -41.75 -36.43 7.16
N ALA A 109 -42.29 -37.44 7.83
CA ALA A 109 -43.67 -37.88 7.69
C ALA A 109 -44.35 -37.89 9.06
N ASN A 110 -45.68 -37.85 9.07
CA ASN A 110 -46.51 -37.87 10.28
C ASN A 110 -46.28 -36.65 11.18
N ILE A 111 -46.11 -35.46 10.58
CA ILE A 111 -45.90 -34.19 11.28
C ILE A 111 -47.18 -33.34 11.31
N GLY A 112 -47.24 -32.37 12.22
CA GLY A 112 -48.42 -31.53 12.46
C GLY A 112 -49.36 -32.08 13.53
N ALA A 113 -50.33 -31.27 13.94
CA ALA A 113 -51.20 -31.53 15.10
C ALA A 113 -52.01 -32.83 14.99
N GLU A 114 -52.29 -33.28 13.77
CA GLU A 114 -53.01 -34.52 13.47
C GLU A 114 -52.13 -35.55 12.75
N LYS A 115 -50.81 -35.33 12.70
CA LYS A 115 -49.84 -36.14 11.94
C LYS A 115 -50.19 -36.23 10.44
N GLN A 116 -50.81 -35.18 9.92
CA GLN A 116 -51.42 -35.13 8.61
C GLN A 116 -50.46 -34.72 7.49
N PHE A 117 -49.28 -34.19 7.82
CA PHE A 117 -48.34 -33.67 6.83
C PHE A 117 -47.14 -34.60 6.62
N SER A 118 -46.55 -34.46 5.44
CA SER A 118 -45.21 -34.94 5.09
C SER A 118 -44.59 -33.95 4.11
N TYR A 119 -43.27 -33.83 4.10
CA TYR A 119 -42.57 -32.98 3.15
C TYR A 119 -41.36 -33.68 2.54
N GLU A 120 -40.97 -33.22 1.36
CA GLU A 120 -39.73 -33.60 0.69
C GLU A 120 -39.13 -32.36 0.03
N ILE A 121 -37.80 -32.25 0.09
CA ILE A 121 -37.04 -31.15 -0.49
C ILE A 121 -36.33 -31.64 -1.76
N PHE A 122 -36.49 -30.89 -2.84
CA PHE A 122 -35.84 -31.12 -4.12
C PHE A 122 -34.90 -29.95 -4.43
N TYR A 123 -33.72 -30.29 -4.91
CA TYR A 123 -32.68 -29.36 -5.30
C TYR A 123 -32.15 -29.73 -6.69
N ASP A 124 -31.95 -28.71 -7.53
CA ASP A 124 -31.46 -28.88 -8.90
C ASP A 124 -30.16 -28.07 -9.08
N SER A 125 -29.03 -28.75 -8.92
CA SER A 125 -27.70 -28.15 -9.03
C SER A 125 -27.41 -27.56 -10.41
N THR A 126 -28.08 -28.05 -11.47
CA THR A 126 -27.89 -27.53 -12.84
C THR A 126 -28.41 -26.09 -13.01
N LYS A 127 -29.31 -25.67 -12.12
CA LYS A 127 -29.92 -24.34 -12.12
C LYS A 127 -29.22 -23.35 -11.19
N ASN A 128 -28.10 -23.72 -10.56
CA ASN A 128 -27.29 -22.80 -9.79
C ASN A 128 -26.85 -21.61 -10.66
N LYS A 129 -26.91 -20.42 -10.08
CA LYS A 129 -26.35 -19.21 -10.69
C LYS A 129 -25.32 -18.58 -9.79
N VAL A 130 -24.31 -17.98 -10.39
CA VAL A 130 -23.33 -17.12 -9.73
C VAL A 130 -23.35 -15.80 -10.47
N LEU A 131 -23.49 -14.70 -9.75
CA LEU A 131 -23.52 -13.35 -10.31
C LEU A 131 -22.56 -12.45 -9.54
N LYS A 132 -21.80 -11.59 -10.24
CA LYS A 132 -21.10 -10.48 -9.61
C LYS A 132 -22.08 -9.37 -9.24
N ILE A 133 -21.94 -8.84 -8.04
CA ILE A 133 -22.76 -7.74 -7.52
C ILE A 133 -21.87 -6.65 -6.92
N ASP A 134 -22.42 -5.45 -6.71
CA ASP A 134 -21.70 -4.34 -6.09
C ASP A 134 -21.35 -4.64 -4.62
N PRO A 135 -20.20 -4.14 -4.11
CA PRO A 135 -19.76 -4.34 -2.73
C PRO A 135 -20.71 -3.69 -1.71
N TYR A 136 -20.66 -4.12 -0.44
CA TYR A 136 -21.41 -3.47 0.65
C TYR A 136 -20.51 -2.56 1.51
N LYS A 137 -21.04 -1.40 1.88
CA LYS A 137 -20.48 -0.49 2.89
C LYS A 137 -21.43 -0.29 4.07
N LEU A 138 -20.88 0.06 5.22
CA LEU A 138 -21.69 0.40 6.40
C LEU A 138 -22.22 1.82 6.19
N ASP A 139 -23.54 2.01 6.24
CA ASP A 139 -24.11 3.36 6.28
C ASP A 139 -24.08 3.86 7.72
N GLU A 140 -23.11 4.73 8.01
CA GLU A 140 -22.97 5.38 9.31
C GLU A 140 -23.79 6.68 9.42
N GLY A 141 -24.39 7.17 8.32
CA GLY A 141 -24.90 8.54 8.20
C GLY A 141 -26.41 8.73 8.33
N THR A 142 -27.23 7.68 8.22
CA THR A 142 -28.69 7.85 8.06
C THR A 142 -29.56 7.34 9.20
N GLY A 143 -28.97 6.87 10.32
CA GLY A 143 -29.74 6.39 11.48
C GLY A 143 -30.44 5.04 11.28
N ALA A 144 -30.40 4.48 10.07
CA ALA A 144 -30.63 3.07 9.80
C ALA A 144 -29.27 2.36 9.78
N PHE A 145 -28.81 1.85 10.93
CA PHE A 145 -27.61 1.01 10.97
C PHE A 145 -27.80 -0.20 10.03
N GLY A 146 -27.09 -0.22 8.90
CA GLY A 146 -27.26 -1.26 7.89
C GLY A 146 -26.19 -1.25 6.80
N TRP A 147 -26.04 -2.39 6.15
CA TRP A 147 -25.17 -2.53 4.98
C TRP A 147 -25.90 -2.05 3.73
N THR A 148 -25.29 -1.13 2.99
CA THR A 148 -25.82 -0.61 1.72
C THR A 148 -24.87 -0.95 0.58
N LYS A 149 -25.41 -1.17 -0.63
CA LYS A 149 -24.58 -1.39 -1.82
C LYS A 149 -23.81 -0.12 -2.13
N ASP A 150 -22.49 -0.24 -2.27
CA ASP A 150 -21.59 0.85 -2.58
C ASP A 150 -21.39 0.95 -4.09
N SER A 151 -21.92 2.00 -4.69
CA SER A 151 -21.81 2.27 -6.13
C SER A 151 -20.53 3.04 -6.50
N TYR A 152 -19.69 3.41 -5.54
CA TYR A 152 -18.45 4.18 -5.76
C TYR A 152 -17.26 3.26 -6.03
N LYS A 153 -16.69 3.32 -7.24
CA LYS A 153 -15.68 2.36 -7.75
C LYS A 153 -14.22 2.81 -7.67
N ILE A 154 -13.90 3.88 -6.94
CA ILE A 154 -12.52 4.41 -6.90
C ILE A 154 -11.84 3.95 -5.61
N GLY A 155 -10.84 3.07 -5.75
CA GLY A 155 -9.91 2.69 -4.68
C GLY A 155 -10.40 1.65 -3.66
N ASP A 156 -11.54 1.03 -3.90
CA ASP A 156 -12.09 0.03 -2.98
C ASP A 156 -11.71 -1.39 -3.38
N SER A 157 -10.95 -2.06 -2.52
CA SER A 157 -10.45 -3.43 -2.67
C SER A 157 -11.54 -4.50 -2.49
N ARG A 158 -12.83 -4.14 -2.56
CA ARG A 158 -13.95 -5.05 -2.22
C ARG A 158 -14.70 -5.50 -3.49
N THR A 159 -14.89 -6.81 -3.66
CA THR A 159 -15.73 -7.37 -4.73
C THR A 159 -16.72 -8.38 -4.16
N ASN A 160 -17.92 -8.49 -4.73
CA ASN A 160 -18.95 -9.39 -4.21
C ASN A 160 -19.45 -10.40 -5.25
N SER A 161 -19.82 -11.58 -4.79
CA SER A 161 -20.43 -12.64 -5.58
C SER A 161 -21.70 -13.13 -4.91
N GLN A 162 -22.77 -13.28 -5.69
CA GLN A 162 -24.06 -13.82 -5.27
C GLN A 162 -24.20 -15.24 -5.80
N LEU A 163 -24.33 -16.21 -4.89
CA LEU A 163 -24.58 -17.62 -5.20
C LEU A 163 -26.08 -17.92 -5.03
N ILE A 164 -26.72 -18.42 -6.07
CA ILE A 164 -28.17 -18.62 -6.13
C ILE A 164 -28.47 -20.12 -6.25
N PHE A 165 -29.21 -20.64 -5.27
CA PHE A 165 -29.58 -22.04 -5.16
C PHE A 165 -31.11 -22.22 -5.23
N PRO A 166 -31.63 -22.83 -6.30
CA PRO A 166 -33.06 -23.05 -6.42
C PRO A 166 -33.51 -24.26 -5.60
N LEU A 167 -34.42 -24.03 -4.67
CA LEU A 167 -35.02 -25.04 -3.81
C LEU A 167 -36.50 -25.20 -4.12
N THR A 168 -36.97 -26.44 -4.03
CA THR A 168 -38.37 -26.80 -4.18
C THR A 168 -38.78 -27.69 -3.02
N VAL A 169 -39.86 -27.33 -2.33
CA VAL A 169 -40.45 -28.13 -1.26
C VAL A 169 -41.80 -28.64 -1.74
N GLU A 170 -42.00 -29.95 -1.67
CA GLU A 170 -43.33 -30.54 -1.84
C GLU A 170 -43.87 -30.96 -0.48
N VAL A 171 -45.04 -30.42 -0.10
CA VAL A 171 -45.76 -30.82 1.10
C VAL A 171 -46.99 -31.62 0.69
N THR A 172 -47.12 -32.82 1.25
CA THR A 172 -48.32 -33.65 1.11
C THR A 172 -49.13 -33.59 2.40
N GLU A 173 -50.38 -33.11 2.31
CA GLU A 173 -51.37 -33.13 3.37
C GLU A 173 -52.36 -34.28 3.14
N LYS A 174 -52.54 -35.14 4.15
CA LYS A 174 -53.52 -36.23 4.16
C LYS A 174 -54.67 -35.88 5.11
N ARG A 175 -55.83 -35.56 4.56
CA ARG A 175 -57.10 -35.48 5.30
C ARG A 175 -57.91 -36.75 5.05
N ARG A 176 -58.87 -37.05 5.93
CA ARG A 176 -59.61 -38.33 5.99
C ARG A 176 -60.02 -38.92 4.63
N ASP A 177 -60.34 -38.09 3.63
CA ASP A 177 -60.76 -38.53 2.28
C ASP A 177 -60.02 -37.85 1.12
N ALA A 178 -58.94 -37.09 1.37
CA ALA A 178 -58.24 -36.33 0.33
C ALA A 178 -56.74 -36.21 0.60
N VAL A 179 -55.95 -36.33 -0.47
CA VAL A 179 -54.50 -36.05 -0.46
C VAL A 179 -54.27 -34.80 -1.30
N THR A 180 -53.74 -33.76 -0.69
CA THR A 180 -53.38 -32.51 -1.38
C THR A 180 -51.87 -32.33 -1.38
N LYS A 181 -51.31 -32.01 -2.53
CA LYS A 181 -49.90 -31.68 -2.68
C LYS A 181 -49.75 -30.19 -2.95
N THR A 182 -48.92 -29.52 -2.17
CA THR A 182 -48.55 -28.11 -2.36
C THR A 182 -47.06 -28.06 -2.68
N LYS A 183 -46.68 -27.26 -3.68
CA LYS A 183 -45.31 -27.14 -4.13
C LYS A 183 -44.84 -25.70 -3.96
N VAL A 184 -43.85 -25.50 -3.12
CA VAL A 184 -43.26 -24.18 -2.85
C VAL A 184 -41.88 -24.12 -3.47
N THR A 185 -41.60 -23.06 -4.23
CA THR A 185 -40.27 -22.83 -4.82
C THR A 185 -39.66 -21.55 -4.29
N ALA A 186 -38.35 -21.54 -4.08
CA ALA A 186 -37.60 -20.36 -3.69
C ALA A 186 -36.16 -20.40 -4.19
N ASN A 187 -35.50 -19.24 -4.21
CA ASN A 187 -34.06 -19.14 -4.40
C ASN A 187 -33.42 -18.82 -3.05
N PHE A 188 -32.54 -19.68 -2.58
CA PHE A 188 -31.63 -19.35 -1.50
C PHE A 188 -30.44 -18.58 -2.09
N ILE A 189 -30.17 -17.42 -1.51
CA ILE A 189 -29.09 -16.53 -1.92
C ILE A 189 -28.03 -16.56 -0.84
N TYR A 190 -26.79 -16.81 -1.24
CA TYR A 190 -25.61 -16.73 -0.39
C TYR A 190 -24.61 -15.79 -1.05
N GLU A 191 -24.41 -14.60 -0.49
CA GLU A 191 -23.50 -13.59 -1.00
C GLU A 191 -22.19 -13.63 -0.22
N VAL A 192 -21.08 -13.52 -0.96
CA VAL A 192 -19.74 -13.46 -0.40
C VAL A 192 -19.11 -12.14 -0.83
N GLN A 193 -18.64 -11.37 0.14
CA GLN A 193 -17.84 -10.18 -0.08
C GLN A 193 -16.37 -10.49 0.16
N TRP A 194 -15.60 -10.33 -0.90
CA TRP A 194 -14.17 -10.53 -0.99
C TRP A 194 -13.44 -9.20 -0.78
N GLU A 195 -12.38 -9.22 0.01
CA GLU A 195 -11.31 -8.20 -0.08
C GLU A 195 -10.25 -8.71 -1.06
N GLN A 196 -10.18 -8.11 -2.25
CA GLN A 196 -9.11 -8.26 -3.23
C GLN A 196 -8.11 -7.13 -3.10
N VAL A 197 -6.84 -7.44 -2.84
CA VAL A 197 -5.79 -6.67 -3.50
C VAL A 197 -5.87 -7.05 -4.97
N ASP A 198 -6.20 -6.10 -5.84
CA ASP A 198 -6.12 -6.33 -7.28
C ASP A 198 -4.63 -6.45 -7.63
N VAL A 199 -4.18 -7.71 -7.68
CA VAL A 199 -2.81 -8.12 -8.02
C VAL A 199 -2.41 -7.54 -9.36
N ASP A 200 -3.31 -7.60 -10.34
CA ASP A 200 -3.04 -7.16 -11.69
C ASP A 200 -2.88 -5.64 -11.72
N GLN A 201 -3.69 -4.90 -10.96
CA GLN A 201 -3.50 -3.46 -10.77
C GLN A 201 -2.19 -3.11 -10.06
N THR A 202 -1.80 -3.85 -9.02
CA THR A 202 -0.53 -3.60 -8.30
C THR A 202 0.67 -3.88 -9.19
N ILE A 203 0.64 -5.00 -9.93
CA ILE A 203 1.66 -5.37 -10.92
C ILE A 203 1.69 -4.34 -12.05
N GLN A 204 0.53 -3.96 -12.61
CA GLN A 204 0.46 -2.98 -13.69
C GLN A 204 0.91 -1.60 -13.24
N GLY A 205 0.54 -1.19 -12.02
CA GLY A 205 0.94 0.07 -11.43
C GLY A 205 2.45 0.16 -11.29
N ILE A 206 3.10 -0.90 -10.78
CA ILE A 206 4.56 -0.88 -10.62
C ILE A 206 5.32 -1.10 -11.93
N ASP A 207 4.77 -1.90 -12.85
CA ASP A 207 5.27 -2.07 -14.21
C ASP A 207 5.19 -0.76 -15.01
N THR A 208 4.19 0.08 -14.73
CA THR A 208 4.07 1.44 -15.27
C THR A 208 5.05 2.38 -14.57
N TRP A 209 5.06 2.39 -13.23
CA TRP A 209 5.89 3.30 -12.42
C TRP A 209 7.38 3.13 -12.69
N ARG A 210 7.86 1.87 -12.82
CA ARG A 210 9.28 1.59 -13.08
C ARG A 210 9.80 2.11 -14.42
N ASN A 211 8.92 2.52 -15.33
CA ASN A 211 9.33 3.03 -16.64
C ASN A 211 9.95 4.41 -16.45
N VAL A 212 11.28 4.44 -16.59
CA VAL A 212 12.10 5.64 -16.52
C VAL A 212 13.07 5.63 -17.72
N PHE A 213 13.09 6.72 -18.49
CA PHE A 213 13.92 6.96 -19.70
C PHE A 213 13.61 6.10 -20.95
N TYR A 214 12.62 5.21 -20.91
CA TYR A 214 12.15 4.47 -22.11
C TYR A 214 10.65 4.63 -22.32
N SER A 215 10.25 5.73 -22.95
CA SER A 215 8.85 5.94 -23.33
C SER A 215 8.47 5.04 -24.52
N TYR A 216 7.62 4.00 -24.35
CA TYR A 216 6.38 3.81 -25.14
C TYR A 216 5.53 2.55 -24.82
N TYR A 217 4.23 2.66 -25.16
CA TYR A 217 3.06 1.75 -25.04
C TYR A 217 2.62 1.38 -23.61
N LEU A 218 2.10 2.37 -22.88
CA LEU A 218 1.12 2.09 -21.84
C LEU A 218 -0.23 1.82 -22.54
N ASN A 219 -0.96 0.78 -22.13
CA ASN A 219 -2.32 0.54 -22.62
C ASN A 219 -3.14 1.83 -22.46
N GLU A 220 -3.91 2.20 -23.49
CA GLU A 220 -4.70 3.45 -23.60
C GLU A 220 -5.73 3.65 -22.46
N SER A 221 -5.88 2.70 -21.54
CA SER A 221 -6.60 2.86 -20.28
C SER A 221 -5.74 3.63 -19.27
N GLY A 222 -5.69 4.96 -19.39
CA GLY A 222 -4.87 5.89 -18.59
C GLY A 222 -5.14 5.91 -17.08
N GLN A 223 -4.86 4.80 -16.38
CA GLN A 223 -5.02 4.70 -14.93
C GLN A 223 -3.74 5.03 -14.15
N TYR A 224 -2.55 4.78 -14.71
CA TYR A 224 -1.27 4.93 -14.00
C TYR A 224 -0.32 5.89 -14.72
N LEU A 225 0.45 6.65 -13.94
CA LEU A 225 1.50 7.56 -14.41
C LEU A 225 2.87 6.90 -14.25
N SER A 226 3.66 6.85 -15.31
CA SER A 226 5.05 6.37 -15.24
C SER A 226 5.97 7.40 -14.60
N ALA A 227 7.11 6.95 -14.07
CA ALA A 227 8.07 7.86 -13.44
C ALA A 227 8.69 8.86 -14.43
N ASP A 228 8.90 8.49 -15.70
CA ASP A 228 9.38 9.44 -16.72
C ASP A 228 8.38 10.58 -16.95
N GLU A 229 7.10 10.28 -17.15
CA GLU A 229 6.05 11.29 -17.31
C GLU A 229 5.86 12.13 -16.04
N TRP A 230 6.01 11.53 -14.86
CA TRP A 230 6.01 12.26 -13.60
C TRP A 230 7.17 13.27 -13.52
N LEU A 231 8.39 12.85 -13.89
CA LEU A 231 9.57 13.72 -13.90
C LEU A 231 9.43 14.86 -14.91
N LYS A 232 8.97 14.56 -16.14
CA LYS A 232 8.69 15.57 -17.16
C LYS A 232 7.65 16.57 -16.66
N LYS A 233 6.60 16.11 -15.97
CA LYS A 233 5.57 16.99 -15.39
C LYS A 233 6.13 17.89 -14.28
N MET A 234 7.00 17.40 -13.40
CA MET A 234 7.69 18.24 -12.42
C MET A 234 8.54 19.34 -13.08
N ASP A 235 9.29 19.02 -14.14
CA ASP A 235 10.07 20.01 -14.91
C ASP A 235 9.16 21.02 -15.63
N GLN A 236 8.06 20.56 -16.24
CA GLN A 236 7.08 21.42 -16.89
C GLN A 236 6.44 22.41 -15.90
N LEU A 237 6.09 21.97 -14.69
CA LEU A 237 5.57 22.83 -13.62
C LEU A 237 6.59 23.87 -13.17
N TYR A 238 7.86 23.45 -13.04
CA TYR A 238 8.96 24.34 -12.68
C TYR A 238 9.21 25.41 -13.74
N ARG A 239 9.35 25.02 -15.01
CA ARG A 239 9.64 25.92 -16.14
C ARG A 239 8.42 26.65 -16.68
N PHE A 240 7.26 26.49 -16.05
CA PHE A 240 6.03 27.04 -16.55
C PHE A 240 6.07 28.58 -16.59
N GLN A 241 6.16 29.16 -17.79
CA GLN A 241 6.42 30.58 -18.04
C GLN A 241 7.83 31.10 -17.70
N ALA A 242 8.86 30.25 -17.81
CA ALA A 242 10.25 30.69 -17.72
C ALA A 242 10.52 31.94 -18.60
N GLY A 243 11.22 32.94 -18.06
CA GLY A 243 11.47 34.24 -18.69
C GLY A 243 10.45 35.35 -18.40
N THR A 244 9.43 35.09 -17.58
CA THR A 244 8.45 36.09 -17.11
C THR A 244 8.38 36.22 -15.59
N GLU A 245 9.37 35.69 -14.91
CA GLU A 245 9.44 35.64 -13.45
C GLU A 245 9.48 37.04 -12.84
N LYS A 246 8.88 37.19 -11.65
CA LYS A 246 8.93 38.45 -10.89
C LYS A 246 9.90 38.34 -9.72
N ASN A 247 10.69 39.39 -9.52
CA ASN A 247 11.57 39.49 -8.37
C ASN A 247 10.75 39.61 -7.08
N PHE A 248 11.18 38.91 -6.03
CA PHE A 248 10.63 39.09 -4.69
C PHE A 248 10.94 40.49 -4.16
N ASP A 249 9.92 41.20 -3.66
CA ASP A 249 10.11 42.49 -2.98
C ASP A 249 10.65 42.28 -1.56
N TYR A 250 11.94 41.95 -1.49
CA TYR A 250 12.66 41.74 -0.24
C TYR A 250 12.79 43.03 0.58
N GLY A 251 12.82 44.20 -0.07
CA GLY A 251 12.91 45.50 0.59
C GLY A 251 11.74 45.74 1.54
N SER A 252 10.52 45.48 1.07
CA SER A 252 9.29 45.65 1.85
C SER A 252 8.96 44.49 2.79
N TYR A 253 9.64 43.34 2.66
CA TYR A 253 9.42 42.19 3.52
C TYR A 253 9.82 42.46 4.99
N SER A 254 9.01 41.98 5.94
CA SER A 254 9.34 41.98 7.37
C SER A 254 8.76 40.75 8.07
N SER A 255 9.46 40.23 9.07
CA SER A 255 9.04 39.11 9.89
C SER A 255 7.79 39.39 10.73
N GLN A 256 7.40 40.66 10.85
CA GLN A 256 6.23 41.09 11.63
C GLN A 256 4.94 41.10 10.81
N THR A 257 5.05 41.04 9.48
CA THR A 257 3.91 41.04 8.58
C THR A 257 3.65 39.62 8.06
N SER A 258 2.43 39.37 7.59
CA SER A 258 2.04 38.10 6.96
C SER A 258 1.47 38.31 5.55
N PRO A 259 2.19 39.01 4.66
CA PRO A 259 1.72 39.30 3.31
C PRO A 259 1.64 38.02 2.46
N LEU A 260 0.69 38.02 1.53
CA LEU A 260 0.62 37.06 0.42
C LEU A 260 1.31 37.70 -0.79
N TYR A 261 2.31 37.02 -1.34
CA TYR A 261 3.08 37.47 -2.49
C TYR A 261 2.65 36.76 -3.77
N GLY A 262 2.67 37.54 -4.85
CA GLY A 262 2.23 37.12 -6.17
C GLY A 262 0.76 36.74 -6.22
N ASP A 263 0.30 36.41 -7.41
CA ASP A 263 -0.99 35.80 -7.66
C ASP A 263 -0.83 34.30 -7.92
N LEU A 264 -1.96 33.57 -8.03
CA LEU A 264 -1.94 32.14 -8.37
C LEU A 264 -1.09 31.88 -9.63
N THR A 265 -1.03 32.86 -10.54
CA THR A 265 -0.36 32.79 -11.84
C THR A 265 1.11 33.16 -11.86
N GLU A 266 1.73 33.49 -10.73
CA GLU A 266 3.07 34.08 -10.73
C GLU A 266 4.14 33.13 -10.21
N GLN A 267 5.29 33.18 -10.88
CA GLN A 267 6.55 32.64 -10.37
C GLN A 267 7.35 33.79 -9.76
N ILE A 268 7.55 33.72 -8.44
CA ILE A 268 8.36 34.70 -7.72
C ILE A 268 9.77 34.13 -7.53
N VAL A 269 10.80 34.87 -7.89
CA VAL A 269 12.21 34.46 -7.79
C VAL A 269 12.92 35.18 -6.64
N ASP A 270 13.83 34.48 -5.96
CA ASP A 270 14.65 34.96 -4.84
C ASP A 270 15.83 35.86 -5.25
N ILE A 271 15.61 36.82 -6.14
CA ILE A 271 16.63 37.80 -6.52
C ILE A 271 16.13 39.22 -6.24
N THR A 272 16.99 40.05 -5.68
CA THR A 272 16.88 41.51 -5.78
C THR A 272 18.20 42.05 -6.31
N ASP A 273 18.16 42.78 -7.42
CA ASP A 273 19.32 43.45 -8.03
C ASP A 273 20.54 42.54 -8.28
N GLY A 274 20.29 41.29 -8.69
CA GLY A 274 21.34 40.31 -9.02
C GLY A 274 22.01 39.64 -7.81
N SER A 275 21.51 39.86 -6.58
CA SER A 275 22.02 39.23 -5.36
C SER A 275 21.02 38.22 -4.76
N PRO A 276 21.50 37.06 -4.26
CA PRO A 276 20.67 36.09 -3.55
C PRO A 276 20.09 36.65 -2.25
N LEU A 277 18.86 36.28 -1.91
CA LEU A 277 18.22 36.72 -0.66
C LEU A 277 18.79 36.01 0.58
N ASP A 278 18.94 36.76 1.66
CA ASP A 278 19.42 36.25 2.95
C ASP A 278 18.38 36.49 4.05
N PHE A 279 17.63 35.46 4.44
CA PHE A 279 16.62 35.56 5.50
C PHE A 279 17.19 35.21 6.89
N THR A 280 18.45 35.56 7.19
CA THR A 280 19.09 35.17 8.47
C THR A 280 19.18 36.27 9.52
N THR A 281 19.03 37.54 9.12
CA THR A 281 19.31 38.70 9.98
C THR A 281 18.06 39.48 10.38
N GLY A 282 18.06 40.03 11.60
CA GLY A 282 17.09 41.03 12.06
C GLY A 282 15.61 40.69 11.79
N ASP A 283 14.92 41.68 11.23
CA ASP A 283 13.52 41.67 10.79
C ASP A 283 13.31 40.97 9.45
N LYS A 284 14.38 40.51 8.79
CA LYS A 284 14.31 39.74 7.53
C LYS A 284 14.26 38.23 7.75
N LYS A 285 14.31 37.76 9.00
CA LYS A 285 14.02 36.35 9.30
C LYS A 285 12.60 35.99 8.89
N ILE A 286 12.38 34.72 8.55
CA ILE A 286 11.06 34.27 8.13
C ILE A 286 10.09 34.23 9.33
N GLY A 287 9.09 35.10 9.31
CA GLY A 287 7.89 35.03 10.13
C GLY A 287 6.83 34.18 9.43
N ASN A 288 5.93 34.82 8.68
CA ASN A 288 5.01 34.12 7.79
C ASN A 288 5.23 34.58 6.35
N LEU A 289 5.69 33.69 5.48
CA LEU A 289 6.00 33.98 4.09
C LEU A 289 5.14 33.10 3.19
N ARG A 290 4.22 33.72 2.44
CA ARG A 290 3.21 33.00 1.65
C ARG A 290 3.23 33.45 0.21
N PHE A 291 3.17 32.51 -0.71
CA PHE A 291 3.11 32.74 -2.15
C PHE A 291 1.86 32.08 -2.73
N ALA A 292 1.07 32.83 -3.49
CA ALA A 292 -0.13 32.28 -4.11
C ALA A 292 0.23 31.29 -5.25
N GLY A 293 1.26 31.60 -6.04
CA GLY A 293 1.82 30.74 -7.07
C GLY A 293 3.04 29.95 -6.61
N SER A 294 4.11 30.01 -7.42
CA SER A 294 5.38 29.33 -7.13
C SER A 294 6.40 30.27 -6.50
N PHE A 295 7.29 29.72 -5.68
CA PHE A 295 8.49 30.43 -5.21
C PHE A 295 9.73 29.68 -5.67
N LEU A 296 10.57 30.37 -6.43
CA LEU A 296 11.76 29.84 -7.06
C LEU A 296 13.00 30.40 -6.38
N VAL A 297 13.70 29.55 -5.64
CA VAL A 297 14.95 29.88 -4.96
C VAL A 297 16.09 29.36 -5.82
N GLU A 298 16.66 30.21 -6.66
CA GLU A 298 17.57 29.79 -7.73
C GLU A 298 19.05 29.86 -7.33
N TYR A 299 19.40 30.57 -6.26
CA TYR A 299 20.80 30.85 -5.90
C TYR A 299 21.25 30.27 -4.55
N GLY A 300 20.50 29.29 -4.03
CA GLY A 300 20.81 28.57 -2.81
C GLY A 300 20.19 29.23 -1.56
N PRO A 301 19.18 28.61 -0.92
CA PRO A 301 18.45 29.23 0.18
C PRO A 301 19.34 29.49 1.41
N LYS A 302 19.19 30.68 2.00
CA LYS A 302 19.60 30.98 3.37
C LYS A 302 18.40 31.44 4.17
N MET A 303 17.67 30.48 4.72
CA MET A 303 16.38 30.73 5.36
C MET A 303 16.42 30.41 6.84
N LYS A 304 16.19 31.42 7.68
CA LYS A 304 16.07 31.24 9.13
C LYS A 304 14.78 31.86 9.65
N GLY A 305 14.04 31.07 10.40
CA GLY A 305 12.76 31.47 10.99
C GLY A 305 12.90 32.12 12.36
N ILE A 306 11.85 32.85 12.73
CA ILE A 306 11.50 33.11 14.14
C ILE A 306 10.61 31.97 14.68
N GLY A 307 10.28 32.00 15.97
CA GLY A 307 9.35 31.00 16.53
C GLY A 307 7.98 31.07 15.84
N GLY A 308 7.46 29.92 15.40
CA GLY A 308 6.23 29.80 14.62
C GLY A 308 6.40 30.07 13.12
N SER A 309 7.63 30.13 12.60
CA SER A 309 7.88 30.54 11.21
C SER A 309 7.27 29.59 10.17
N GLN A 310 6.65 30.14 9.13
CA GLN A 310 6.07 29.36 8.04
C GLN A 310 6.48 29.90 6.66
N LEU A 311 6.80 28.98 5.76
CA LEU A 311 6.92 29.22 4.31
C LEU A 311 5.85 28.40 3.58
N GLN A 312 5.02 29.05 2.77
CA GLN A 312 3.94 28.37 2.04
C GLN A 312 3.92 28.80 0.57
N THR A 313 3.84 27.84 -0.34
CA THR A 313 3.61 28.07 -1.78
C THR A 313 2.37 27.33 -2.25
N GLY A 314 1.55 28.01 -3.08
CA GLY A 314 0.33 27.43 -3.66
C GLY A 314 0.59 26.49 -4.84
N ASN A 315 1.83 26.45 -5.36
CA ASN A 315 2.23 25.56 -6.44
C ASN A 315 3.58 24.87 -6.17
N VAL A 316 4.67 25.36 -6.80
CA VAL A 316 6.00 24.77 -6.69
C VAL A 316 6.87 25.57 -5.73
N LEU A 317 7.63 24.87 -4.89
CA LEU A 317 8.81 25.41 -4.22
C LEU A 317 10.06 24.85 -4.90
N SER A 318 10.82 25.70 -5.58
CA SER A 318 12.10 25.31 -6.17
C SER A 318 13.24 25.74 -5.26
N LEU A 319 14.16 24.82 -4.96
CA LEU A 319 15.33 25.02 -4.10
C LEU A 319 16.58 24.59 -4.87
N ARG A 320 17.19 25.55 -5.56
CA ARG A 320 18.28 25.32 -6.49
C ARG A 320 19.52 26.11 -6.13
N ASN A 321 20.64 25.77 -6.75
CA ASN A 321 21.77 26.68 -6.84
C ASN A 321 22.21 26.93 -8.28
N SER A 322 22.45 28.21 -8.58
CA SER A 322 22.99 28.65 -9.85
C SER A 322 24.44 28.19 -10.02
N THR A 323 24.79 27.80 -11.25
CA THR A 323 26.16 27.47 -11.64
C THR A 323 27.05 28.71 -11.75
N GLU A 324 26.48 29.90 -11.95
CA GLU A 324 27.22 31.14 -12.13
C GLU A 324 27.71 31.73 -10.79
N ASN A 325 26.87 31.70 -9.75
CA ASN A 325 27.17 32.22 -8.40
C ASN A 325 26.66 31.29 -7.29
N PRO A 326 27.25 30.10 -7.11
CA PRO A 326 26.70 29.10 -6.20
C PRO A 326 26.93 29.41 -4.72
N GLN A 327 25.85 29.31 -3.93
CA GLN A 327 25.98 29.09 -2.49
C GLN A 327 26.31 27.61 -2.23
N LEU A 328 27.52 27.34 -1.75
CA LEU A 328 27.96 25.98 -1.43
C LEU A 328 27.29 25.40 -0.20
N VAL A 329 26.83 26.25 0.73
CA VAL A 329 26.13 25.79 1.93
C VAL A 329 24.83 26.56 2.06
N SER A 330 23.76 25.90 1.66
CA SER A 330 22.39 26.39 1.75
C SER A 330 21.68 25.74 2.93
N PHE A 331 20.69 26.42 3.50
CA PHE A 331 19.90 25.87 4.58
C PHE A 331 18.51 26.47 4.68
N ILE A 332 17.58 25.66 5.18
CA ILE A 332 16.26 26.06 5.60
C ILE A 332 16.08 25.64 7.06
N GLN A 333 16.01 26.63 7.94
CA GLN A 333 15.76 26.45 9.37
C GLN A 333 14.43 27.10 9.76
N LEU A 334 13.33 26.37 9.65
CA LEU A 334 11.95 26.86 9.82
C LEU A 334 11.08 25.88 10.61
N ASP A 335 10.04 26.40 11.28
CA ASP A 335 9.03 25.53 11.91
C ASP A 335 8.14 24.81 10.89
N ALA A 336 7.71 25.46 9.81
CA ALA A 336 6.92 24.82 8.76
C ALA A 336 7.29 25.27 7.34
N VAL A 337 7.31 24.31 6.41
CA VAL A 337 7.40 24.53 4.96
C VAL A 337 6.26 23.76 4.30
N LYS A 338 5.49 24.42 3.43
CA LYS A 338 4.41 23.79 2.67
C LYS A 338 4.50 24.17 1.20
N ALA A 339 4.48 23.18 0.31
CA ALA A 339 4.39 23.39 -1.13
C ALA A 339 3.27 22.53 -1.71
N ALA A 340 2.18 23.15 -2.15
CA ALA A 340 0.95 22.45 -2.47
C ALA A 340 1.13 21.41 -3.59
N THR A 341 1.73 21.78 -4.72
CA THR A 341 1.87 20.87 -5.89
C THR A 341 3.15 20.06 -5.83
N GLY A 342 4.26 20.67 -5.43
CA GLY A 342 5.54 19.95 -5.36
C GLY A 342 6.73 20.81 -4.95
N THR A 343 7.82 20.13 -4.60
CA THR A 343 9.12 20.70 -4.30
C THR A 343 10.15 20.11 -5.26
N LEU A 344 10.93 20.98 -5.90
CA LEU A 344 12.11 20.63 -6.68
C LEU A 344 13.36 21.03 -5.90
N ILE A 345 14.28 20.09 -5.70
CA ILE A 345 15.61 20.36 -5.13
C ILE A 345 16.66 19.99 -6.18
N GLU A 346 17.49 20.94 -6.58
CA GLU A 346 18.53 20.72 -7.57
C GLU A 346 19.82 21.46 -7.22
N LEU A 347 20.93 20.74 -7.03
CA LEU A 347 22.18 21.31 -6.54
C LEU A 347 23.34 20.91 -7.46
N PRO A 348 23.32 21.34 -8.74
CA PRO A 348 24.24 20.86 -9.77
C PRO A 348 25.72 21.20 -9.49
N VAL A 349 25.99 22.14 -8.58
CA VAL A 349 27.35 22.55 -8.27
C VAL A 349 28.04 21.57 -7.30
N PRO A 350 29.21 21.03 -7.65
CA PRO A 350 29.98 20.15 -6.77
C PRO A 350 30.22 20.77 -5.39
N LYS A 351 30.12 19.96 -4.33
CA LYS A 351 30.31 20.37 -2.92
C LYS A 351 29.22 21.27 -2.36
N SER A 352 28.20 21.58 -3.16
CA SER A 352 27.05 22.26 -2.62
C SER A 352 26.19 21.32 -1.78
N ASN A 353 25.58 21.87 -0.74
CA ASN A 353 24.62 21.14 0.07
C ASN A 353 23.46 22.04 0.52
N LEU A 354 22.33 21.40 0.83
CA LEU A 354 21.13 21.98 1.40
C LEU A 354 20.82 21.29 2.72
N ILE A 355 20.92 22.03 3.82
CA ILE A 355 20.55 21.56 5.14
C ILE A 355 19.08 21.86 5.40
N LEU A 356 18.29 20.82 5.60
CA LEU A 356 16.90 20.92 6.02
C LEU A 356 16.82 20.73 7.53
N ASP A 357 16.56 21.81 8.25
CA ASP A 357 16.26 21.86 9.68
C ASP A 357 14.82 22.37 9.85
N VAL A 358 13.87 21.47 9.58
CA VAL A 358 12.46 21.83 9.42
C VAL A 358 11.60 20.96 10.31
N LYS A 359 10.85 21.58 11.24
CA LYS A 359 10.00 20.79 12.14
C LYS A 359 8.90 20.07 11.37
N ASP A 360 8.30 20.71 10.36
CA ASP A 360 7.30 20.12 9.47
C ASP A 360 7.49 20.59 8.02
N PHE A 361 7.79 19.66 7.10
CA PHE A 361 7.88 19.92 5.67
C PHE A 361 6.81 19.13 4.94
N GLN A 362 5.82 19.81 4.37
CA GLN A 362 4.71 19.19 3.65
C GLN A 362 4.79 19.53 2.16
N THR A 363 4.75 18.52 1.31
CA THR A 363 4.64 18.72 -0.13
C THR A 363 3.87 17.57 -0.76
N ASN A 364 3.26 17.79 -1.92
CA ASN A 364 2.62 16.68 -2.63
C ASN A 364 3.65 15.82 -3.37
N ASN A 365 4.56 16.47 -4.09
CA ASN A 365 5.60 15.83 -4.88
C ASN A 365 6.98 16.31 -4.42
N LEU A 366 7.98 15.44 -4.35
CA LEU A 366 9.35 15.79 -3.99
C LEU A 366 10.32 15.20 -5.01
N LEU A 367 10.96 16.06 -5.80
CA LEU A 367 12.04 15.69 -6.70
C LEU A 367 13.36 16.20 -6.13
N ILE A 368 14.29 15.27 -5.84
CA ILE A 368 15.68 15.56 -5.52
C ILE A 368 16.51 15.12 -6.73
N ASN A 369 16.97 16.09 -7.52
CA ASN A 369 17.69 15.85 -8.77
C ASN A 369 19.09 16.48 -8.73
N SER A 370 20.11 15.83 -9.27
CA SER A 370 21.45 16.42 -9.43
C SER A 370 22.00 17.08 -8.15
N THR A 371 22.00 16.36 -7.02
CA THR A 371 22.41 16.91 -5.71
C THR A 371 23.71 16.25 -5.22
N PHE A 372 24.75 16.28 -6.02
CA PHE A 372 25.98 15.55 -5.71
C PHE A 372 27.03 16.41 -5.01
N SER A 373 27.85 15.78 -4.18
CA SER A 373 29.10 16.39 -3.71
C SER A 373 30.27 15.43 -3.82
N GLU A 374 31.39 15.95 -4.34
CA GLU A 374 32.59 15.18 -4.70
C GLU A 374 33.52 14.86 -3.52
N ALA A 375 33.12 15.17 -2.28
CA ALA A 375 33.92 14.91 -1.10
C ALA A 375 33.49 13.60 -0.40
N SER A 376 34.44 12.92 0.23
CA SER A 376 34.27 11.59 0.84
C SER A 376 33.72 11.61 2.28
N GLY A 377 32.83 12.55 2.61
CA GLY A 377 32.28 12.75 3.96
C GLY A 377 30.75 12.87 4.07
N LYS A 378 30.25 13.03 5.29
CA LYS A 378 28.82 13.32 5.55
C LYS A 378 28.42 14.74 5.19
N SER A 379 29.35 15.69 5.33
CA SER A 379 29.18 17.10 4.96
C SER A 379 29.19 17.35 3.45
N SER A 380 29.29 16.27 2.67
CA SER A 380 29.41 16.24 1.21
C SER A 380 28.33 15.37 0.58
N GLN A 381 27.15 15.36 1.18
CA GLN A 381 25.91 14.90 0.54
C GLN A 381 25.11 16.15 0.16
N GLY A 382 24.35 16.10 -0.93
CA GLY A 382 23.65 17.27 -1.46
C GLY A 382 22.47 17.69 -0.59
N VAL A 383 21.63 16.77 -0.12
CA VAL A 383 20.55 17.10 0.83
C VAL A 383 20.85 16.50 2.19
N LEU A 384 20.89 17.36 3.21
CA LEU A 384 21.17 17.01 4.60
C LEU A 384 19.92 17.26 5.45
N PHE A 385 19.13 16.22 5.74
CA PHE A 385 17.96 16.32 6.61
C PHE A 385 18.36 16.16 8.08
N SER A 386 18.42 17.29 8.79
CA SER A 386 19.03 17.38 10.11
C SER A 386 18.12 16.97 11.26
N LYS A 387 16.83 17.38 11.25
CA LYS A 387 15.80 17.01 12.24
C LYS A 387 14.40 17.41 11.74
N GLY A 388 13.36 16.76 12.29
CA GLY A 388 11.94 17.06 12.08
C GLY A 388 11.22 16.02 11.23
N GLN A 389 10.25 16.45 10.41
CA GLN A 389 9.51 15.56 9.50
C GLN A 389 9.34 16.11 8.08
N ILE A 390 9.36 15.22 7.10
CA ILE A 390 8.99 15.46 5.70
C ILE A 390 7.78 14.57 5.38
N GLN A 391 6.71 15.16 4.88
CA GLN A 391 5.48 14.48 4.46
C GLN A 391 5.24 14.77 2.98
N VAL A 392 5.36 13.73 2.17
CA VAL A 392 5.04 13.71 0.74
C VAL A 392 3.65 13.11 0.60
N THR A 393 2.64 13.96 0.57
CA THR A 393 1.22 13.58 0.61
C THR A 393 0.34 14.53 -0.17
N ASN A 394 -0.75 13.99 -0.74
CA ASN A 394 -1.75 14.77 -1.46
C ASN A 394 -2.21 15.98 -0.63
N GLN A 395 -1.96 17.17 -1.17
CA GLN A 395 -2.38 18.43 -0.59
C GLN A 395 -3.69 18.85 -1.26
N LEU A 396 -4.77 19.00 -0.49
CA LEU A 396 -6.08 19.40 -1.02
C LEU A 396 -6.03 20.68 -1.87
N GLU A 397 -5.14 21.61 -1.50
CA GLU A 397 -4.92 22.89 -2.19
C GLU A 397 -4.42 22.71 -3.63
N ALA A 398 -3.68 21.63 -3.93
CA ALA A 398 -3.16 21.36 -5.28
C ALA A 398 -4.26 21.03 -6.30
N ASN A 399 -5.39 20.46 -5.83
CA ASN A 399 -6.53 20.14 -6.71
C ASN A 399 -7.17 21.41 -7.29
N ASN A 400 -7.15 22.50 -6.52
CA ASN A 400 -7.86 23.75 -6.82
C ASN A 400 -7.00 24.79 -7.56
N PHE A 401 -5.71 24.54 -7.71
CA PHE A 401 -4.80 25.46 -8.40
C PHE A 401 -5.19 25.61 -9.88
N SER A 402 -5.28 26.82 -10.43
CA SER A 402 -5.74 27.01 -11.82
C SER A 402 -4.62 27.54 -12.72
N PHE A 403 -4.30 26.80 -13.77
CA PHE A 403 -3.37 27.24 -14.83
C PHE A 403 -4.07 27.98 -15.98
N ALA A 404 -5.38 28.20 -15.90
CA ALA A 404 -6.16 28.82 -16.99
C ALA A 404 -5.76 30.29 -17.27
N GLN A 405 -5.19 30.99 -16.29
CA GLN A 405 -4.74 32.38 -16.42
C GLN A 405 -3.22 32.51 -16.67
N TYR A 406 -2.54 31.38 -16.78
CA TYR A 406 -1.10 31.20 -16.88
C TYR A 406 -0.65 31.10 -18.38
N ALA A 407 -1.57 31.11 -19.34
CA ALA A 407 -1.23 31.14 -20.77
C ALA A 407 -1.14 32.58 -21.27
N THR A 408 0.06 33.18 -21.23
CA THR A 408 0.37 34.41 -22.01
C THR A 408 0.60 34.11 -23.49
N ASN A 409 0.85 32.83 -23.82
CA ASN A 409 1.04 32.30 -25.16
C ASN A 409 0.11 31.09 -25.38
N ALA A 410 -0.72 31.14 -26.42
CA ALA A 410 -1.69 30.09 -26.76
C ALA A 410 -1.07 28.72 -27.10
N VAL A 411 0.25 28.65 -27.28
CA VAL A 411 0.98 27.41 -27.63
C VAL A 411 1.48 26.64 -26.40
N VAL A 412 1.52 27.27 -25.21
CA VAL A 412 1.98 26.60 -23.98
C VAL A 412 0.85 25.75 -23.40
N GLN A 413 1.06 24.43 -23.32
CA GLN A 413 0.06 23.50 -22.79
C GLN A 413 -0.09 23.63 -21.27
N ASP A 414 -1.33 23.50 -20.77
CA ASP A 414 -1.63 23.45 -19.34
C ASP A 414 -0.95 22.24 -18.69
N PRO A 415 -0.10 22.43 -17.65
CA PRO A 415 0.60 21.35 -16.95
C PRO A 415 -0.32 20.33 -16.28
N LYS A 416 -1.59 20.67 -16.04
CA LYS A 416 -2.57 19.70 -15.54
C LYS A 416 -2.69 18.53 -16.50
N GLY A 417 -2.96 18.79 -17.77
CA GLY A 417 -3.06 17.77 -18.83
C GLY A 417 -3.83 16.51 -18.44
N THR A 418 -3.55 15.40 -19.14
CA THR A 418 -4.00 14.06 -18.75
C THR A 418 -3.19 13.57 -17.53
N ASN A 419 -3.78 12.71 -16.70
CA ASN A 419 -3.13 12.11 -15.50
C ASN A 419 -2.77 13.11 -14.37
N TRP A 420 -3.38 14.30 -14.31
CA TRP A 420 -3.18 15.22 -13.18
C TRP A 420 -3.51 14.60 -11.83
N ASN A 421 -4.66 13.92 -11.74
CA ASN A 421 -5.11 13.31 -10.49
C ASN A 421 -4.12 12.24 -10.00
N GLU A 422 -3.54 11.48 -10.93
CA GLU A 422 -2.53 10.47 -10.61
C GLU A 422 -1.22 11.13 -10.16
N PHE A 423 -0.79 12.20 -10.84
CA PHE A 423 0.34 13.02 -10.39
C PHE A 423 0.14 13.60 -8.98
N LEU A 424 -1.10 13.94 -8.61
CA LEU A 424 -1.44 14.47 -7.29
C LEU A 424 -1.55 13.41 -6.18
N THR A 425 -1.40 12.11 -6.49
CA THR A 425 -1.26 11.07 -5.45
C THR A 425 0.02 11.23 -4.63
N GLY A 426 0.99 11.94 -5.20
CA GLY A 426 2.26 12.31 -4.61
C GLY A 426 3.36 11.29 -4.88
N ALA A 427 4.59 11.75 -5.09
CA ALA A 427 5.74 10.88 -5.17
C ALA A 427 7.01 11.54 -4.66
N MET A 428 7.95 10.72 -4.18
CA MET A 428 9.30 11.11 -3.83
C MET A 428 10.27 10.43 -4.80
N VAL A 429 10.99 11.23 -5.58
CA VAL A 429 11.96 10.72 -6.57
C VAL A 429 13.34 11.29 -6.30
N LEU A 430 14.31 10.39 -6.16
CA LEU A 430 15.74 10.72 -6.10
C LEU A 430 16.35 10.31 -7.45
N SER A 431 16.75 11.31 -8.23
CA SER A 431 17.19 11.16 -9.63
C SER A 431 18.60 11.71 -9.79
N GLY A 432 19.59 10.84 -9.84
CA GLY A 432 20.99 11.25 -9.72
C GLY A 432 21.20 12.22 -8.55
N GLY A 433 20.80 11.82 -7.34
CA GLY A 433 20.75 12.70 -6.18
C GLY A 433 21.16 12.01 -4.89
N SER A 434 21.44 12.80 -3.85
CA SER A 434 21.79 12.26 -2.54
C SER A 434 20.98 12.88 -1.41
N LEU A 435 20.45 12.02 -0.54
CA LEU A 435 19.74 12.41 0.68
C LEU A 435 20.37 11.70 1.88
N TYR A 436 20.86 12.49 2.83
CA TYR A 436 21.34 12.03 4.12
C TYR A 436 20.44 12.57 5.23
N ALA A 437 19.72 11.67 5.91
CA ALA A 437 18.95 11.99 7.10
C ALA A 437 19.72 11.52 8.34
N GLY A 438 20.41 12.45 9.01
CA GLY A 438 21.27 12.12 10.14
C GLY A 438 21.82 13.34 10.89
N PRO A 439 22.78 13.14 11.81
CA PRO A 439 23.46 14.23 12.51
C PRO A 439 24.16 15.18 11.54
N VAL A 440 23.95 16.49 11.74
CA VAL A 440 24.55 17.57 10.95
C VAL A 440 25.18 18.58 11.91
N ASN A 441 26.42 18.99 11.63
CA ASN A 441 27.10 20.08 12.32
C ASN A 441 27.76 20.98 11.28
N GLN A 442 27.01 21.97 10.80
CA GLN A 442 27.45 22.90 9.75
C GLN A 442 26.61 24.19 9.81
N ASN A 443 27.21 25.35 9.53
CA ASN A 443 26.53 26.67 9.52
C ASN A 443 25.73 27.00 10.79
N GLY A 444 26.19 26.54 11.96
CA GLY A 444 25.50 26.76 13.24
C GLY A 444 24.25 25.90 13.43
N ILE A 445 23.90 25.06 12.44
CA ILE A 445 22.89 24.02 12.57
C ILE A 445 23.58 22.80 13.19
N ASN A 446 23.07 22.39 14.34
CA ASN A 446 23.57 21.28 15.11
C ASN A 446 22.42 20.30 15.38
N SER A 447 22.54 19.11 14.84
CA SER A 447 21.69 17.97 15.15
C SER A 447 22.53 16.75 15.53
N SER A 448 21.95 15.91 16.35
CA SER A 448 22.56 14.76 17.00
C SER A 448 21.94 13.45 16.51
N ILE A 449 22.58 12.33 16.86
CA ILE A 449 22.10 10.98 16.50
C ILE A 449 20.75 10.63 17.14
N THR A 450 20.41 11.30 18.23
CA THR A 450 19.18 11.08 19.01
C THR A 450 18.00 11.94 18.56
N ASP A 451 18.22 12.90 17.65
CA ASP A 451 17.15 13.73 17.11
C ASP A 451 16.24 12.92 16.19
N SER A 452 14.96 13.29 16.18
CA SER A 452 13.94 12.62 15.37
C SER A 452 13.98 13.10 13.93
N ARG A 453 13.90 12.17 12.99
CA ARG A 453 13.82 12.41 11.54
C ARG A 453 12.79 11.46 10.96
N LYS A 454 11.71 12.00 10.41
CA LYS A 454 10.63 11.18 9.84
C LYS A 454 10.39 11.59 8.40
N ILE A 455 10.46 10.67 7.46
CA ILE A 455 10.11 10.89 6.06
C ILE A 455 8.94 9.97 5.75
N GLU A 456 7.78 10.53 5.46
CA GLU A 456 6.57 9.78 5.12
C GLU A 456 6.14 10.10 3.70
N VAL A 457 6.01 9.07 2.88
CA VAL A 457 5.57 9.18 1.50
C VAL A 457 4.28 8.37 1.36
N THR A 458 3.15 9.05 1.11
CA THR A 458 1.86 8.35 0.96
C THR A 458 1.72 7.71 -0.42
N GLY A 459 2.24 8.37 -1.46
CA GLY A 459 2.26 7.84 -2.82
C GLY A 459 3.58 7.12 -3.14
N ASN A 460 4.10 7.33 -4.36
CA ASN A 460 5.15 6.47 -4.90
C ASN A 460 6.58 6.92 -4.53
N PHE A 461 7.53 5.99 -4.59
CA PHE A 461 8.96 6.23 -4.40
C PHE A 461 9.78 5.70 -5.57
N LEU A 462 10.78 6.47 -6.01
CA LEU A 462 11.77 6.02 -6.99
C LEU A 462 13.17 6.45 -6.55
N LEU A 463 14.10 5.49 -6.54
CA LEU A 463 15.54 5.75 -6.45
C LEU A 463 16.15 5.36 -7.79
N THR A 464 16.63 6.35 -8.56
CA THR A 464 17.17 6.14 -9.90
C THR A 464 18.44 6.96 -10.13
N ASN A 465 19.33 6.45 -10.96
CA ASN A 465 20.52 7.17 -11.41
C ASN A 465 20.29 7.92 -12.73
N VAL A 466 19.08 7.84 -13.30
CA VAL A 466 18.75 8.71 -14.43
C VAL A 466 18.83 10.16 -13.97
N LEU A 467 19.47 11.00 -14.78
CA LEU A 467 19.65 12.41 -14.48
C LEU A 467 18.83 13.26 -15.45
N MET A 468 18.09 14.23 -14.92
CA MET A 468 17.52 15.30 -15.73
C MET A 468 18.51 16.45 -15.79
N LYS A 469 19.01 16.77 -16.99
CA LYS A 469 19.99 17.86 -17.15
C LYS A 469 19.33 19.23 -17.01
N ASN A 470 20.06 20.15 -16.38
CA ASN A 470 19.58 21.50 -16.07
C ASN A 470 19.27 22.33 -17.34
N GLU A 471 20.12 22.26 -18.37
CA GLU A 471 19.95 23.10 -19.58
C GLU A 471 18.88 22.56 -20.54
N GLY A 472 18.76 21.24 -20.70
CA GLY A 472 17.78 20.60 -21.59
C GLY A 472 16.44 20.21 -20.94
N GLY A 473 16.33 20.24 -19.61
CA GLY A 473 15.11 19.89 -18.87
C GLY A 473 14.59 18.50 -19.23
N HIS A 474 13.27 18.37 -19.36
CA HIS A 474 12.59 17.13 -19.70
C HIS A 474 12.96 16.50 -21.06
N LEU A 475 13.67 17.23 -21.93
CA LEU A 475 14.17 16.74 -23.22
C LEU A 475 15.54 16.05 -23.11
N GLU A 476 16.28 16.25 -22.02
CA GLU A 476 17.62 15.71 -21.78
C GLU A 476 17.69 14.93 -20.46
N PHE A 477 16.84 13.92 -20.35
CA PHE A 477 16.86 12.91 -19.30
C PHE A 477 17.64 11.69 -19.78
N SER A 478 18.59 11.11 -19.04
CA SER A 478 19.39 9.94 -19.51
C SER A 478 20.08 9.16 -18.39
N TYR A 479 20.26 7.84 -18.58
CA TYR A 479 21.13 7.00 -17.73
C TYR A 479 22.61 7.22 -18.03
N PHE A 480 22.95 7.83 -19.16
CA PHE A 480 24.31 7.97 -19.64
C PHE A 480 24.61 9.41 -20.06
N ASN A 481 25.80 9.86 -19.68
CA ASN A 481 26.44 11.03 -20.25
C ASN A 481 27.50 10.58 -21.26
N GLY A 482 27.12 10.48 -22.54
CA GLY A 482 27.94 9.81 -23.55
C GLY A 482 27.98 8.30 -23.30
N ASN A 483 29.18 7.73 -23.10
CA ASN A 483 29.36 6.30 -22.83
C ASN A 483 29.52 5.97 -21.34
N GLN A 484 29.50 6.98 -20.47
CA GLN A 484 29.66 6.80 -19.03
C GLN A 484 28.27 6.86 -18.36
N PRO A 485 27.96 5.95 -17.44
CA PRO A 485 26.71 6.03 -16.69
C PRO A 485 26.69 7.32 -15.87
N GLU A 486 25.51 7.89 -15.72
CA GLU A 486 25.27 8.95 -14.75
C GLU A 486 25.52 8.42 -13.33
N ARG A 487 25.94 9.33 -12.44
CA ARG A 487 26.33 8.96 -11.08
C ARG A 487 25.17 8.32 -10.31
N PRO A 488 25.42 7.30 -9.48
CA PRO A 488 24.39 6.65 -8.69
C PRO A 488 23.77 7.59 -7.66
N SER A 489 22.47 7.44 -7.44
CA SER A 489 21.77 8.06 -6.32
C SER A 489 22.07 7.36 -5.01
N SER A 490 22.09 8.12 -3.92
CA SER A 490 22.38 7.60 -2.57
C SER A 490 21.37 8.08 -1.53
N LEU A 491 20.83 7.14 -0.77
CA LEU A 491 19.94 7.39 0.35
C LEU A 491 20.56 6.85 1.64
N THR A 492 20.92 7.74 2.56
CA THR A 492 21.49 7.38 3.85
C THR A 492 20.59 7.82 4.99
N LEU A 493 20.20 6.88 5.85
CA LEU A 493 19.45 7.13 7.08
C LEU A 493 20.30 6.78 8.29
N GLU A 494 20.37 7.67 9.28
CA GLU A 494 21.23 7.47 10.44
C GLU A 494 20.59 7.95 11.76
N GLY A 495 20.42 7.01 12.70
CA GLY A 495 19.95 7.25 14.06
C GLY A 495 18.67 6.48 14.39
N SER A 496 18.50 6.12 15.66
CA SER A 496 17.43 5.21 16.11
C SER A 496 16.01 5.80 16.03
N LYS A 497 15.91 7.12 15.87
CA LYS A 497 14.66 7.86 15.63
C LYS A 497 14.56 8.39 14.20
N THR A 498 15.32 7.79 13.28
CA THR A 498 15.29 8.13 11.85
C THR A 498 14.55 7.03 11.10
N ILE A 499 13.44 7.41 10.46
CA ILE A 499 12.61 6.51 9.68
C ILE A 499 12.20 7.14 8.35
N LEU A 500 12.27 6.34 7.28
CA LEU A 500 11.59 6.60 6.02
C LEU A 500 10.52 5.53 5.82
N SER A 501 9.28 5.94 5.55
CA SER A 501 8.15 5.04 5.30
C SER A 501 7.41 5.44 4.03
N VAL A 502 7.25 4.50 3.11
CA VAL A 502 6.53 4.66 1.84
C VAL A 502 5.32 3.73 1.85
N LYS A 503 4.12 4.28 1.64
CA LYS A 503 2.88 3.50 1.56
C LYS A 503 2.54 3.04 0.15
N GLY A 504 2.85 3.86 -0.86
CA GLY A 504 2.60 3.55 -2.27
C GLY A 504 3.64 2.62 -2.87
N LEU A 505 3.73 2.62 -4.20
CA LEU A 505 4.64 1.77 -4.96
C LEU A 505 6.07 2.28 -4.85
N SER A 506 7.02 1.39 -4.63
CA SER A 506 8.44 1.72 -4.53
C SER A 506 9.21 1.05 -5.66
N PHE A 507 10.11 1.77 -6.31
CA PHE A 507 11.03 1.15 -7.27
C PHE A 507 12.46 1.57 -6.98
N ILE A 508 13.35 0.59 -6.87
CA ILE A 508 14.79 0.80 -6.76
C ILE A 508 15.39 0.38 -8.09
N ASP A 509 15.81 1.38 -8.83
CA ASP A 509 16.21 1.27 -10.22
C ASP A 509 17.71 0.97 -10.35
N SER A 510 18.12 0.43 -11.49
CA SER A 510 19.52 0.24 -11.86
C SER A 510 19.75 0.65 -13.31
N VAL A 511 21.01 0.92 -13.66
CA VAL A 511 21.41 1.41 -14.98
C VAL A 511 21.09 0.35 -16.04
N LYS A 512 20.34 0.73 -17.07
CA LYS A 512 19.94 -0.15 -18.17
C LYS A 512 20.70 0.20 -19.44
N THR A 513 21.27 -0.79 -20.10
CA THR A 513 21.89 -0.60 -21.43
C THR A 513 20.87 -0.73 -22.56
N THR A 514 19.71 -1.34 -22.30
CA THR A 514 18.62 -1.53 -23.26
C THR A 514 17.25 -1.33 -22.59
N ARG A 515 16.23 -0.97 -23.39
CA ARG A 515 14.83 -0.88 -22.94
C ARG A 515 14.38 -2.19 -22.27
N ARG A 516 13.70 -2.06 -21.12
CA ARG A 516 12.92 -3.14 -20.50
C ARG A 516 11.57 -3.28 -21.19
N LYS A 517 11.18 -4.50 -21.54
CA LYS A 517 9.79 -4.78 -21.96
C LYS A 517 8.84 -4.61 -20.77
N SER A 518 7.65 -4.09 -21.00
CA SER A 518 6.57 -4.10 -20.01
C SER A 518 6.08 -5.52 -19.76
N TYR A 519 5.44 -5.75 -18.63
CA TYR A 519 4.88 -7.05 -18.26
C TYR A 519 3.90 -7.57 -19.34
N SER A 520 3.10 -6.67 -19.91
CA SER A 520 2.14 -6.99 -20.98
C SER A 520 2.78 -7.37 -22.32
N GLU A 521 4.05 -7.02 -22.53
CA GLU A 521 4.81 -7.37 -23.75
C GLU A 521 5.45 -8.76 -23.67
N TYR A 522 5.43 -9.42 -22.51
CA TYR A 522 5.88 -10.80 -22.39
C TYR A 522 4.80 -11.78 -22.90
N PRO A 523 5.18 -12.87 -23.59
CA PRO A 523 4.25 -13.92 -24.03
C PRO A 523 3.38 -14.44 -22.87
N LYS A 524 2.07 -14.66 -23.07
CA LYS A 524 1.11 -15.04 -21.99
C LYS A 524 1.45 -16.36 -21.27
N ASP A 525 2.35 -17.17 -21.82
CA ASP A 525 2.92 -18.39 -21.23
C ASP A 525 4.15 -18.14 -20.33
N PHE A 526 4.49 -16.87 -20.04
CA PHE A 526 5.61 -16.49 -19.16
C PHE A 526 5.45 -16.90 -17.68
N SER A 527 4.28 -17.40 -17.27
CA SER A 527 3.90 -17.72 -15.87
C SER A 527 4.68 -18.88 -15.20
N GLY A 528 5.90 -19.14 -15.67
CA GLY A 528 6.78 -20.22 -15.17
C GLY A 528 8.27 -20.11 -15.55
N LYS A 529 8.76 -19.01 -16.16
CA LYS A 529 10.20 -18.82 -16.38
C LYS A 529 10.74 -17.65 -15.53
N LYS A 530 11.57 -18.04 -14.56
CA LYS A 530 12.20 -17.22 -13.53
C LYS A 530 13.13 -16.15 -14.09
N ASP A 531 13.07 -14.95 -13.50
CA ASP A 531 14.05 -13.86 -13.34
C ASP A 531 15.03 -13.51 -14.47
N SER A 532 15.67 -14.48 -15.13
CA SER A 532 16.80 -14.25 -16.02
C SER A 532 16.47 -13.49 -17.29
N GLU A 533 15.21 -13.45 -17.74
CA GLU A 533 14.80 -12.68 -18.93
C GLU A 533 14.28 -11.27 -18.59
N LEU A 534 13.62 -11.10 -17.44
CA LEU A 534 13.14 -9.79 -16.93
C LEU A 534 14.30 -8.86 -16.56
N PHE A 535 15.44 -9.45 -16.17
CA PHE A 535 16.61 -8.80 -15.60
C PHE A 535 17.88 -8.92 -16.48
N THR A 536 17.74 -8.99 -17.81
CA THR A 536 18.89 -8.93 -18.76
C THR A 536 19.44 -7.51 -18.97
N SER A 537 20.69 -7.32 -19.42
CA SER A 537 21.16 -6.00 -19.92
C SER A 537 21.30 -4.86 -18.90
N PHE A 538 21.70 -5.16 -17.66
CA PHE A 538 22.20 -4.10 -16.78
C PHE A 538 23.52 -3.55 -17.28
N TYR A 539 23.88 -2.36 -16.82
CA TYR A 539 25.29 -1.95 -16.87
C TYR A 539 26.06 -2.78 -15.83
N ASP A 540 27.01 -3.59 -16.30
CA ASP A 540 27.69 -4.60 -15.48
C ASP A 540 28.67 -4.02 -14.43
N ASP A 541 28.93 -2.71 -14.46
CA ASP A 541 29.75 -2.05 -13.45
C ASP A 541 28.93 -1.73 -12.20
N GLU A 542 29.21 -2.47 -11.11
CA GLU A 542 28.58 -2.25 -9.80
C GLU A 542 28.75 -0.81 -9.31
N THR A 543 29.82 -0.10 -9.67
CA THR A 543 30.05 1.28 -9.20
C THR A 543 29.01 2.28 -9.69
N ALA A 544 28.23 1.91 -10.70
CA ALA A 544 27.12 2.69 -11.23
C ALA A 544 25.78 2.42 -10.52
N TRP A 545 25.74 1.47 -9.59
CA TRP A 545 24.51 1.08 -8.89
C TRP A 545 24.13 2.08 -7.79
N ASN A 546 22.83 2.34 -7.66
CA ASN A 546 22.28 3.16 -6.59
C ASN A 546 22.60 2.58 -5.21
N GLN A 547 22.52 3.40 -4.16
CA GLN A 547 22.92 3.00 -2.81
C GLN A 547 21.88 3.34 -1.74
N ILE A 548 21.64 2.39 -0.82
CA ILE A 548 20.88 2.61 0.41
C ILE A 548 21.74 2.21 1.61
N VAL A 549 21.82 3.11 2.59
CA VAL A 549 22.64 2.93 3.80
C VAL A 549 21.85 3.24 5.07
N LEU A 550 21.73 2.28 5.97
CA LEU A 550 20.95 2.39 7.21
C LEU A 550 21.84 2.22 8.44
N LYS A 551 22.10 3.29 9.18
CA LYS A 551 23.04 3.33 10.31
C LYS A 551 22.34 3.55 11.65
N SER A 552 22.97 3.04 12.71
CA SER A 552 22.67 3.43 14.09
C SER A 552 21.19 3.27 14.49
N GLY A 553 20.53 2.21 14.02
CA GLY A 553 19.12 1.93 14.34
C GLY A 553 18.10 2.59 13.41
N ALA A 554 18.53 3.13 12.28
CA ALA A 554 17.64 3.73 11.29
C ALA A 554 16.76 2.68 10.59
N LYS A 555 15.59 3.13 10.13
CA LYS A 555 14.53 2.26 9.62
C LYS A 555 14.07 2.73 8.25
N MET A 556 13.91 1.81 7.32
CA MET A 556 13.29 2.08 6.02
C MET A 556 12.19 1.07 5.78
N GLU A 557 10.99 1.54 5.47
CA GLU A 557 9.81 0.72 5.24
C GLU A 557 9.22 1.08 3.89
N LEU A 558 9.25 0.13 2.96
CA LEU A 558 8.71 0.27 1.62
C LEU A 558 7.42 -0.52 1.49
N GLY A 559 6.47 0.03 0.73
CA GLY A 559 5.28 -0.67 0.28
C GLY A 559 5.64 -1.79 -0.72
N TYR A 560 4.76 -2.07 -1.68
CA TYR A 560 5.10 -2.99 -2.76
C TYR A 560 6.28 -2.43 -3.55
N ALA A 561 7.37 -3.20 -3.56
CA ALA A 561 8.66 -2.76 -4.08
C ALA A 561 9.11 -3.64 -5.25
N GLY A 562 9.46 -2.99 -6.35
CA GLY A 562 10.26 -3.56 -7.41
C GLY A 562 11.72 -3.16 -7.19
N VAL A 563 12.61 -4.13 -7.30
CA VAL A 563 14.00 -4.01 -6.90
C VAL A 563 14.89 -4.58 -7.99
N GLU A 564 15.72 -3.72 -8.56
CA GLU A 564 16.87 -4.06 -9.40
C GLU A 564 18.17 -4.00 -8.56
N PRO A 565 19.33 -4.44 -9.07
CA PRO A 565 20.58 -4.42 -8.31
C PRO A 565 20.97 -3.03 -7.81
N PHE A 566 21.29 -2.95 -6.52
CA PHE A 566 21.75 -1.75 -5.84
C PHE A 566 22.69 -2.13 -4.67
N HIS A 567 23.45 -1.17 -4.15
CA HIS A 567 24.31 -1.36 -2.98
C HIS A 567 23.54 -1.18 -1.67
N LEU A 568 23.57 -2.18 -0.80
CA LEU A 568 22.91 -2.15 0.51
C LEU A 568 23.91 -2.24 1.67
N GLU A 569 23.83 -1.30 2.61
CA GLU A 569 24.50 -1.38 3.91
C GLU A 569 23.48 -1.21 5.05
N VAL A 570 23.38 -2.20 5.94
CA VAL A 570 22.47 -2.17 7.09
C VAL A 570 23.28 -2.43 8.35
N ALA A 571 23.45 -1.42 9.18
CA ALA A 571 24.12 -1.55 10.47
C ALA A 571 23.24 -2.30 11.50
N LYS A 572 23.87 -2.73 12.61
CA LYS A 572 23.16 -3.35 13.73
C LYS A 572 21.99 -2.50 14.22
N ASN A 573 20.91 -3.16 14.61
CA ASN A 573 19.62 -2.57 15.02
C ASN A 573 18.88 -1.76 13.94
N SER A 574 19.44 -1.59 12.74
CA SER A 574 18.76 -0.98 11.60
C SER A 574 18.01 -2.04 10.80
N TYR A 575 16.98 -1.64 10.05
CA TYR A 575 16.32 -2.55 9.11
C TYR A 575 15.79 -1.86 7.86
N LEU A 576 15.82 -2.61 6.75
CA LEU A 576 15.04 -2.35 5.54
C LEU A 576 13.87 -3.34 5.52
N SER A 577 12.64 -2.86 5.40
CA SER A 577 11.42 -3.66 5.23
C SER A 577 10.84 -3.37 3.86
N LEU A 578 10.42 -4.39 3.12
CA LEU A 578 9.77 -4.23 1.82
C LEU A 578 8.69 -5.28 1.61
N LYS A 579 7.59 -4.89 0.96
CA LYS A 579 6.60 -5.85 0.45
C LYS A 579 7.03 -6.31 -0.93
N VAL A 580 7.15 -7.62 -1.10
CA VAL A 580 7.52 -8.22 -2.38
C VAL A 580 6.27 -8.35 -3.23
N LEU A 581 6.40 -8.10 -4.54
CA LEU A 581 5.31 -8.27 -5.49
C LEU A 581 4.86 -9.74 -5.59
N PRO A 582 3.61 -9.99 -6.02
CA PRO A 582 3.13 -11.32 -6.34
C PRO A 582 4.05 -12.05 -7.33
N GLU A 583 4.21 -13.36 -7.15
CA GLU A 583 5.13 -14.20 -7.95
C GLU A 583 6.61 -13.79 -7.83
N ASN A 584 6.97 -13.03 -6.80
CA ASN A 584 8.29 -12.40 -6.64
C ASN A 584 8.70 -11.57 -7.87
N LEU A 585 7.73 -11.04 -8.62
CA LEU A 585 7.99 -10.28 -9.84
C LEU A 585 8.84 -9.05 -9.53
N LEU A 586 9.79 -8.72 -10.41
CA LEU A 586 10.68 -7.56 -10.25
C LEU A 586 11.43 -7.54 -8.92
N PHE A 587 11.77 -8.70 -8.36
CA PHE A 587 12.61 -8.78 -7.17
C PHE A 587 13.96 -9.43 -7.48
N ASP A 588 14.98 -8.60 -7.73
CA ASP A 588 16.36 -9.08 -7.89
C ASP A 588 17.05 -9.16 -6.52
N SER A 589 17.43 -10.36 -6.07
CA SER A 589 18.05 -10.55 -4.75
C SER A 589 19.56 -10.28 -4.69
N ARG A 590 20.21 -9.84 -5.79
CA ARG A 590 21.65 -9.56 -5.82
C ARG A 590 22.10 -8.50 -4.82
N PHE A 591 21.26 -7.52 -4.49
CA PHE A 591 21.60 -6.52 -3.47
C PHE A 591 21.79 -7.14 -2.07
N ILE A 592 21.09 -8.25 -1.77
CA ILE A 592 21.23 -8.96 -0.49
C ILE A 592 22.51 -9.80 -0.52
N GLU A 593 22.75 -10.51 -1.62
CA GLU A 593 23.95 -11.32 -1.83
C GLU A 593 25.23 -10.46 -1.73
N GLU A 594 25.22 -9.31 -2.39
CA GLU A 594 26.31 -8.32 -2.35
C GLU A 594 26.52 -7.78 -0.92
N ALA A 595 25.45 -7.40 -0.22
CA ALA A 595 25.54 -6.91 1.14
C ALA A 595 26.07 -7.98 2.13
N VAL A 596 25.71 -9.24 1.96
CA VAL A 596 26.23 -10.35 2.78
C VAL A 596 27.69 -10.61 2.48
N SER A 597 28.05 -10.75 1.21
CA SER A 597 29.43 -11.06 0.78
C SER A 597 30.43 -9.97 1.15
N LYS A 598 30.03 -8.69 1.11
CA LYS A 598 30.83 -7.54 1.55
C LYS A 598 30.77 -7.28 3.07
N GLY A 599 29.98 -8.04 3.82
CA GLY A 599 29.82 -7.87 5.26
C GLY A 599 29.09 -6.58 5.66
N HIS A 600 28.30 -6.03 4.75
CA HIS A 600 27.49 -4.83 4.92
C HIS A 600 26.11 -5.12 5.53
N LEU A 601 25.63 -6.36 5.49
CA LEU A 601 24.42 -6.78 6.18
C LEU A 601 24.72 -7.16 7.65
N LYS A 602 24.63 -6.17 8.54
CA LYS A 602 24.77 -6.34 10.01
C LYS A 602 23.45 -6.13 10.77
N GLY A 603 22.43 -5.55 10.16
CA GLY A 603 21.07 -5.45 10.68
C GLY A 603 20.14 -6.43 9.98
N LYS A 604 18.89 -6.03 9.71
CA LYS A 604 17.87 -6.91 9.13
C LYS A 604 17.39 -6.42 7.77
N VAL A 605 17.14 -7.36 6.87
CA VAL A 605 16.27 -7.14 5.71
C VAL A 605 14.99 -7.92 5.97
N ILE A 606 13.86 -7.24 6.04
CA ILE A 606 12.55 -7.82 6.30
C ILE A 606 11.80 -7.86 4.97
N LEU A 607 11.43 -9.05 4.52
CA LEU A 607 10.68 -9.28 3.30
C LEU A 607 9.26 -9.69 3.71
N GLU A 608 8.27 -9.06 3.10
CA GLU A 608 6.86 -9.40 3.24
C GLU A 608 6.37 -9.94 1.89
N PRO A 609 6.55 -11.24 1.60
CA PRO A 609 6.05 -11.86 0.38
C PRO A 609 4.53 -11.81 0.30
N TYR A 610 4.02 -11.85 -0.93
CA TYR A 610 2.60 -11.75 -1.17
C TYR A 610 1.82 -13.03 -0.82
N SER A 611 2.36 -14.21 -1.16
CA SER A 611 1.72 -15.51 -0.92
C SER A 611 2.66 -16.54 -0.30
N GLN A 612 2.10 -17.60 0.28
CA GLN A 612 2.90 -18.66 0.91
C GLN A 612 3.87 -19.32 -0.09
N LYS A 613 3.46 -19.49 -1.36
CA LYS A 613 4.35 -19.97 -2.41
C LYS A 613 5.49 -18.98 -2.66
N ASP A 614 5.19 -17.69 -2.79
CA ASP A 614 6.21 -16.66 -3.01
C ASP A 614 7.24 -16.66 -1.87
N SER A 615 6.76 -16.80 -0.64
CA SER A 615 7.59 -16.92 0.57
C SER A 615 8.51 -18.14 0.53
N GLU A 616 8.00 -19.31 0.14
CA GLU A 616 8.79 -20.53 0.02
C GLU A 616 9.82 -20.46 -1.13
N GLU A 617 9.43 -19.92 -2.28
CA GLU A 617 10.31 -19.73 -3.43
C GLU A 617 11.45 -18.77 -3.10
N LEU A 618 11.13 -17.64 -2.48
CA LEU A 618 12.09 -16.62 -2.07
C LEU A 618 13.04 -17.16 -0.99
N ARG A 619 12.52 -17.85 0.03
CA ARG A 619 13.35 -18.50 1.06
C ARG A 619 14.34 -19.47 0.42
N ASN A 620 13.86 -20.36 -0.45
CA ASN A 620 14.69 -21.35 -1.10
C ASN A 620 15.75 -20.73 -2.02
N ASP A 621 15.47 -19.60 -2.68
CA ASP A 621 16.45 -18.85 -3.48
C ASP A 621 17.55 -18.26 -2.60
N LEU A 622 17.17 -17.57 -1.52
CA LEU A 622 18.11 -16.92 -0.61
C LEU A 622 19.00 -17.93 0.13
N GLU A 623 18.43 -19.03 0.63
CA GLU A 623 19.19 -20.09 1.30
C GLU A 623 20.20 -20.76 0.35
N LYS A 624 19.84 -20.96 -0.92
CA LYS A 624 20.78 -21.47 -1.95
C LYS A 624 21.96 -20.55 -2.20
N LYS A 625 21.78 -19.24 -2.02
CA LYS A 625 22.83 -18.21 -2.08
C LYS A 625 23.64 -18.11 -0.78
N GLY A 626 23.38 -18.97 0.20
CA GLY A 626 24.08 -18.98 1.49
C GLY A 626 23.65 -17.86 2.44
N ILE A 627 22.51 -17.23 2.19
CA ILE A 627 21.97 -16.14 3.01
C ILE A 627 21.19 -16.76 4.18
N ASN A 628 21.44 -16.27 5.39
CA ASN A 628 20.70 -16.71 6.58
C ASN A 628 19.28 -16.11 6.57
N VAL A 629 18.26 -16.98 6.66
CA VAL A 629 16.85 -16.60 6.60
C VAL A 629 16.11 -17.10 7.84
N THR A 630 15.35 -16.21 8.49
CA THR A 630 14.41 -16.57 9.56
C THR A 630 12.98 -16.27 9.12
N GLN A 631 12.04 -17.19 9.34
CA GLN A 631 10.62 -16.95 9.13
C GLN A 631 9.90 -16.58 10.42
N VAL A 632 8.99 -15.60 10.37
CA VAL A 632 8.16 -15.16 11.50
C VAL A 632 6.69 -15.05 11.11
N GLU A 633 5.78 -15.21 12.05
CA GLU A 633 4.33 -15.19 11.78
C GLU A 633 3.78 -13.78 11.48
N GLU A 634 4.40 -12.72 12.02
CA GLU A 634 3.87 -11.35 11.94
C GLU A 634 4.99 -10.33 11.78
N LEU A 635 4.69 -9.21 11.10
CA LEU A 635 5.62 -8.11 10.89
C LEU A 635 6.10 -7.46 12.20
N SER A 636 5.21 -7.38 13.20
CA SER A 636 5.53 -6.89 14.55
C SER A 636 6.76 -7.61 15.12
N LYS A 637 6.75 -8.95 15.05
CA LYS A 637 7.84 -9.82 15.51
C LYS A 637 9.11 -9.65 14.68
N ALA A 638 9.01 -9.43 13.37
CA ALA A 638 10.18 -9.16 12.53
C ALA A 638 10.95 -7.91 12.98
N LYS A 639 10.22 -6.91 13.49
CA LYS A 639 10.76 -5.63 13.97
C LYS A 639 11.25 -5.67 15.42
N GLU A 640 10.99 -6.75 16.15
CA GLU A 640 11.45 -6.90 17.54
C GLU A 640 12.97 -7.08 17.64
N THR A 641 13.53 -6.64 18.76
CA THR A 641 14.96 -6.80 19.08
C THR A 641 15.36 -8.25 19.38
N GLY A 642 14.39 -9.15 19.58
CA GLY A 642 14.64 -10.58 19.84
C GLY A 642 15.03 -11.40 18.60
N ILE A 643 14.76 -10.89 17.39
CA ILE A 643 15.26 -11.51 16.16
C ILE A 643 16.71 -11.07 15.95
N ALA A 644 17.61 -12.01 15.67
CA ALA A 644 19.03 -11.72 15.50
C ALA A 644 19.28 -10.76 14.32
N ASP A 645 20.33 -9.96 14.47
CA ASP A 645 20.89 -9.09 13.45
C ASP A 645 21.76 -9.89 12.45
N GLY A 646 21.95 -9.37 11.24
CA GLY A 646 22.76 -9.99 10.18
C GLY A 646 22.04 -11.07 9.38
N GLN A 647 20.72 -10.98 9.22
CA GLN A 647 19.92 -11.98 8.51
C GLN A 647 18.75 -11.34 7.74
N VAL A 648 18.21 -12.13 6.82
CA VAL A 648 16.93 -11.85 6.17
C VAL A 648 15.80 -12.44 7.02
N VAL A 649 14.73 -11.67 7.23
CA VAL A 649 13.53 -12.10 7.94
C VAL A 649 12.38 -12.12 6.95
N ILE A 650 11.76 -13.27 6.74
CA ILE A 650 10.56 -13.41 5.92
C ILE A 650 9.34 -13.44 6.83
N VAL A 651 8.44 -12.48 6.67
CA VAL A 651 7.14 -12.48 7.34
C VAL A 651 6.23 -13.46 6.59
N LYS A 652 5.65 -14.42 7.29
CA LYS A 652 4.70 -15.34 6.69
C LYS A 652 3.48 -14.55 6.21
N PRO A 653 3.10 -14.70 4.93
CA PRO A 653 1.93 -14.03 4.42
C PRO A 653 0.68 -14.60 5.08
N THR A 654 -0.28 -13.72 5.35
CA THR A 654 -1.64 -14.11 5.74
C THR A 654 -2.39 -14.76 4.58
N ASN A 655 -1.96 -14.51 3.34
CA ASN A 655 -2.51 -15.13 2.15
C ASN A 655 -1.86 -16.50 1.88
N THR A 656 -2.60 -17.57 2.15
CA THR A 656 -2.18 -18.96 1.90
C THR A 656 -2.41 -19.40 0.45
N GLY A 657 -2.99 -18.55 -0.40
CA GLY A 657 -3.45 -18.92 -1.74
C GLY A 657 -2.36 -18.92 -2.83
N ASN A 658 -2.59 -19.69 -3.90
CA ASN A 658 -1.64 -19.87 -5.00
C ASN A 658 -2.26 -19.47 -6.35
N LYS A 659 -1.60 -18.57 -7.08
CA LYS A 659 -1.98 -17.97 -8.38
C LYS A 659 -3.38 -17.31 -8.42
N GLY A 660 -3.39 -15.97 -8.43
CA GLY A 660 -4.48 -15.20 -9.05
C GLY A 660 -5.57 -14.64 -8.14
N SER A 661 -5.45 -14.72 -6.81
CA SER A 661 -6.44 -14.11 -5.91
C SER A 661 -5.90 -14.06 -4.47
N SER A 662 -5.73 -12.87 -3.87
CA SER A 662 -5.69 -12.69 -2.40
C SER A 662 -7.09 -12.38 -1.88
N GLN A 663 -8.08 -13.17 -2.26
CA GLN A 663 -9.42 -12.93 -1.77
C GLN A 663 -9.54 -13.48 -0.35
N VAL A 664 -9.64 -12.58 0.61
CA VAL A 664 -10.14 -12.93 1.94
C VAL A 664 -11.64 -12.69 1.95
N ILE A 665 -12.43 -13.62 2.47
CA ILE A 665 -13.84 -13.34 2.77
C ILE A 665 -13.86 -12.31 3.88
N ASN A 666 -14.26 -11.08 3.56
CA ASN A 666 -14.53 -10.05 4.56
C ASN A 666 -15.83 -10.39 5.31
N ARG A 667 -16.86 -10.85 4.57
CA ARG A 667 -18.18 -11.20 5.13
C ARG A 667 -19.04 -12.00 4.17
N THR A 668 -20.11 -12.57 4.71
CA THR A 668 -21.14 -13.28 3.97
C THR A 668 -22.53 -12.77 4.33
N PHE A 669 -23.47 -12.86 3.40
CA PHE A 669 -24.90 -12.57 3.59
C PHE A 669 -25.72 -13.76 3.10
N ASP A 670 -26.82 -14.07 3.76
CA ASP A 670 -27.71 -15.13 3.30
C ASP A 670 -29.19 -14.76 3.50
N TYR A 671 -30.01 -15.09 2.50
CA TYR A 671 -31.45 -14.81 2.52
C TYR A 671 -32.21 -15.65 1.48
N VAL A 672 -33.55 -15.59 1.51
CA VAL A 672 -34.43 -16.30 0.59
C VAL A 672 -35.21 -15.30 -0.27
N GLU A 673 -35.21 -15.50 -1.58
CA GLU A 673 -35.97 -14.71 -2.55
C GLU A 673 -36.95 -15.56 -3.36
N ASN A 674 -37.92 -14.90 -3.99
CA ASN A 674 -38.87 -15.50 -4.94
C ASN A 674 -39.64 -16.70 -4.35
N LEU A 675 -40.10 -16.58 -3.10
CA LEU A 675 -40.94 -17.58 -2.46
C LEU A 675 -42.33 -17.60 -3.13
N VAL A 676 -42.62 -18.67 -3.87
CA VAL A 676 -43.89 -18.87 -4.60
C VAL A 676 -44.56 -20.13 -4.05
N TYR A 677 -45.81 -20.00 -3.59
CA TYR A 677 -46.62 -21.08 -3.00
C TYR A 677 -47.57 -21.76 -3.98
#